data_AF-A0A1G3KYP6-F1
#
_entry.id   AF-A0A1G3KYP6-F1
#
_cell.length_a   1.000
_cell.length_b   1.000
_cell.length_c   1.000
_cell.angle_alpha   90.00
_cell.angle_beta   90.00
_cell.angle_gamma   90.00
#
_symmetry.space_group_name_H-M   'P 1'
#
loop_
_entity.id
_entity.type
_entity.pdbx_description
1 polymer ?
#
loop_
_entity_poly.entity_id
_entity_poly.type
_entity_poly.pdbx_seq_one_letter_code
_entity_poly.pdbx_strand_id
1 'polypeptide(L)'
;MDKIKYIELPKGGIVIDTKIGPIQIGIPPETIKDSLSLHREVPDIYIATKNLFSYKMMASFADLEFPCYYNFFVKKRNITICCTKKQKEIIQGVLKESFFGPNHLSLDIEYINGKNNPFFPKMKKEMDFFAKHPVEDRVITMDDLVKFFILEENKNVNFKGIDFFLDTTSNLVSIYDDKEEYILPWDMDYDITITPVKSEKIFLPPPFGITILGASHGFDPNGKTSGFIFWINGSGVMIDPPIDSSWWLLEENVEPRMVNSVILTHCHADHDAGLMQKILQEGRVTLYTTPTIFSSFIKKASLLTGLSETDIVELIEFIPLTIGKTINIHGAMFSFAYRLHSIPTIGFEVFFKGKTVIYSSDHLNDKTFFDKLYKEEILTQGRYEELSNFNWNKDIIIHEAGIPPIHTPINTLLKLPENIKKHIYLVHTDKTKIPPDSGLTIPNTGLSNTIIIDVPFSVHGESVQILNLVAGLDIFEDIRFEKAGEFLSIIKYRKFEVGDCLIKEGEIGLRFYILIAGKAKLIENGIEKAILSSGSYFGETAIILNQSTTSTVIAISEIIAVIIEKEDFLMFVSNTPIYEKLKKLGIVRIYGSWSVIEANPIFNSMTINQKNYLESLFEYVETKENEIIIKSNGTLDFALVWNTGKASLIDSNNVEYRELFTGDFIGSPFYLLGEKIPNKSLVSKTKCSFFMIKWDLMLNFFQKNPRILLQLKDMEDFG
;
A
#
# COMPACT_ATOMS: atom_id res chain seq x y z
N MET A 1 -29.51 4.73 -28.85
CA MET A 1 -28.82 5.08 -27.59
C MET A 1 -29.50 4.29 -26.51
N ASP A 2 -29.01 3.08 -26.28
CA ASP A 2 -29.55 2.19 -25.26
C ASP A 2 -29.37 2.84 -23.88
N LYS A 3 -30.44 2.90 -23.09
CA LYS A 3 -30.32 3.30 -21.68
C LYS A 3 -29.43 2.28 -21.00
N ILE A 4 -28.29 2.72 -20.49
CA ILE A 4 -27.43 1.91 -19.63
C ILE A 4 -28.31 1.40 -18.48
N LYS A 5 -28.48 0.08 -18.37
CA LYS A 5 -29.40 -0.58 -17.41
C LYS A 5 -28.79 -0.74 -16.01
N TYR A 6 -27.57 -0.27 -15.81
CA TYR A 6 -26.81 -0.40 -14.56
C TYR A 6 -26.05 0.90 -14.26
N ILE A 7 -25.58 1.05 -13.03
CA ILE A 7 -24.84 2.22 -12.55
C ILE A 7 -23.45 1.77 -12.12
N GLU A 8 -22.42 2.28 -12.78
CA GLU A 8 -21.04 2.11 -12.33
C GLU A 8 -20.76 3.07 -11.17
N LEU A 9 -20.19 2.54 -10.09
CA LEU A 9 -19.88 3.32 -8.89
C LEU A 9 -18.49 3.97 -9.03
N PRO A 10 -18.30 5.21 -8.56
CA PRO A 10 -17.03 5.92 -8.65
C PRO A 10 -15.82 5.18 -8.04
N LYS A 11 -16.00 4.47 -6.92
CA LYS A 11 -14.95 3.69 -6.25
C LYS A 11 -14.83 2.25 -6.76
N GLY A 12 -15.64 1.90 -7.76
CA GLY A 12 -15.74 0.56 -8.32
C GLY A 12 -17.00 -0.19 -7.85
N GLY A 13 -17.39 -1.18 -8.63
CA GLY A 13 -18.61 -1.94 -8.49
C GLY A 13 -19.72 -1.44 -9.41
N ILE A 14 -20.74 -2.27 -9.59
CA ILE A 14 -21.92 -1.98 -10.41
C ILE A 14 -23.17 -2.22 -9.58
N VAL A 15 -24.11 -1.28 -9.62
CA VAL A 15 -25.42 -1.40 -8.99
C VAL A 15 -26.51 -1.53 -10.06
N ILE A 16 -27.43 -2.47 -9.85
CA ILE A 16 -28.68 -2.60 -10.61
C ILE A 16 -29.87 -2.46 -9.68
N ASP A 17 -30.95 -1.90 -10.20
CA ASP A 17 -32.23 -1.81 -9.48
C ASP A 17 -33.12 -2.99 -9.88
N THR A 18 -33.59 -3.74 -8.87
CA THR A 18 -34.47 -4.90 -9.07
C THR A 18 -35.72 -4.81 -8.19
N LYS A 19 -36.71 -5.66 -8.44
CA LYS A 19 -37.95 -5.72 -7.63
C LYS A 19 -37.71 -6.07 -6.16
N ILE A 20 -36.56 -6.68 -5.83
CA ILE A 20 -36.19 -7.06 -4.45
C ILE A 20 -35.25 -6.04 -3.79
N GLY A 21 -34.99 -4.90 -4.45
CA GLY A 21 -34.07 -3.86 -4.00
C GLY A 21 -32.84 -3.73 -4.90
N PRO A 22 -31.95 -2.78 -4.61
CA PRO A 22 -30.70 -2.63 -5.34
C PRO A 22 -29.75 -3.79 -5.05
N ILE A 23 -29.14 -4.33 -6.11
CA ILE A 23 -28.12 -5.39 -6.04
C ILE A 23 -26.80 -4.79 -6.50
N GLN A 24 -25.74 -4.98 -5.73
CA GLN A 24 -24.40 -4.52 -6.07
C GLN A 24 -23.46 -5.69 -6.37
N ILE A 25 -22.73 -5.63 -7.47
CA ILE A 25 -21.61 -6.53 -7.77
C ILE A 25 -20.28 -5.79 -7.61
N GLY A 26 -19.32 -6.43 -6.98
CA GLY A 26 -18.03 -5.81 -6.61
C GLY A 26 -18.18 -4.91 -5.39
N ILE A 27 -17.39 -5.18 -4.35
CA ILE A 27 -17.47 -4.51 -3.06
C ILE A 27 -16.08 -3.96 -2.69
N PRO A 28 -15.58 -2.93 -3.41
CA PRO A 28 -14.33 -2.27 -3.05
C PRO A 28 -14.44 -1.53 -1.71
N PRO A 29 -13.31 -1.11 -1.11
CA PRO A 29 -13.33 -0.37 0.14
C PRO A 29 -14.16 0.91 0.00
N GLU A 30 -14.83 1.29 1.08
CA GLU A 30 -15.68 2.48 1.16
C GLU A 30 -16.90 2.51 0.20
N THR A 31 -17.31 1.40 -0.42
CA THR A 31 -18.38 1.39 -1.43
C THR A 31 -19.72 1.98 -0.96
N ILE A 32 -20.03 1.90 0.34
CA ILE A 32 -21.24 2.50 0.93
C ILE A 32 -21.29 4.03 0.71
N LYS A 33 -20.13 4.70 0.71
CA LYS A 33 -20.04 6.14 0.47
C LYS A 33 -20.56 6.52 -0.91
N ASP A 34 -20.40 5.66 -1.91
CA ASP A 34 -20.93 5.92 -3.25
C ASP A 34 -22.46 5.87 -3.26
N SER A 35 -23.07 4.88 -2.60
CA SER A 35 -24.53 4.82 -2.45
C SER A 35 -25.09 6.06 -1.72
N LEU A 36 -24.42 6.49 -0.63
CA LEU A 36 -24.83 7.65 0.15
C LEU A 36 -24.66 8.97 -0.62
N SER A 37 -23.53 9.16 -1.31
CA SER A 37 -23.25 10.36 -2.13
C SER A 37 -24.20 10.48 -3.33
N LEU A 38 -24.59 9.36 -3.92
CA LEU A 38 -25.60 9.30 -4.98
C LEU A 38 -27.05 9.43 -4.46
N HIS A 39 -27.23 9.55 -3.13
CA HIS A 39 -28.55 9.65 -2.47
C HIS A 39 -29.46 8.45 -2.76
N ARG A 40 -28.87 7.26 -2.85
CA ARG A 40 -29.58 6.01 -3.18
C ARG A 40 -29.79 5.14 -1.95
N GLU A 41 -30.67 4.15 -2.09
CA GLU A 41 -30.77 3.10 -1.09
C GLU A 41 -29.47 2.29 -1.07
N VAL A 42 -28.91 2.12 0.13
CA VAL A 42 -27.77 1.24 0.37
C VAL A 42 -28.19 -0.21 0.13
N PRO A 43 -27.50 -0.96 -0.76
CA PRO A 43 -27.80 -2.36 -1.01
C PRO A 43 -27.78 -3.22 0.27
N ASP A 44 -28.64 -4.24 0.28
CA ASP A 44 -28.58 -5.36 1.21
C ASP A 44 -28.34 -6.69 0.49
N ILE A 45 -28.16 -6.66 -0.84
CA ILE A 45 -27.79 -7.82 -1.65
C ILE A 45 -26.54 -7.46 -2.44
N TYR A 46 -25.51 -8.27 -2.26
CA TYR A 46 -24.21 -8.11 -2.89
C TYR A 46 -23.86 -9.36 -3.69
N ILE A 47 -23.09 -9.23 -4.77
CA ILE A 47 -22.52 -10.34 -5.54
C ILE A 47 -21.00 -10.25 -5.46
N ALA A 48 -20.37 -11.33 -5.00
CA ALA A 48 -18.92 -11.44 -4.99
C ALA A 48 -18.37 -11.57 -6.43
N THR A 49 -17.39 -10.75 -6.76
CA THR A 49 -16.62 -10.87 -8.02
C THR A 49 -15.77 -12.13 -8.02
N LYS A 50 -15.37 -12.61 -9.20
CA LYS A 50 -14.54 -13.82 -9.35
C LYS A 50 -13.31 -13.76 -8.45
N ASN A 51 -12.57 -12.66 -8.55
CA ASN A 51 -11.44 -12.33 -7.71
C ASN A 51 -11.91 -11.42 -6.57
N LEU A 52 -11.63 -11.82 -5.33
CA LEU A 52 -11.98 -11.06 -4.12
C LEU A 52 -10.93 -9.98 -3.76
N PHE A 53 -9.83 -9.95 -4.51
CA PHE A 53 -8.75 -8.99 -4.41
C PHE A 53 -8.38 -8.53 -5.82
N SER A 54 -8.26 -7.23 -6.02
CA SER A 54 -7.77 -6.65 -7.27
C SER A 54 -6.27 -6.43 -7.18
N TYR A 55 -5.50 -7.03 -8.09
CA TYR A 55 -4.05 -6.79 -8.18
C TYR A 55 -3.70 -5.46 -8.85
N LYS A 56 -4.61 -4.90 -9.66
CA LYS A 56 -4.47 -3.54 -10.19
C LYS A 56 -4.62 -2.53 -9.07
N MET A 57 -5.72 -2.63 -8.29
CA MET A 57 -5.97 -1.72 -7.17
C MET A 57 -5.15 -2.02 -5.92
N MET A 58 -4.64 -3.26 -5.84
CA MET A 58 -3.96 -3.82 -4.68
C MET A 58 -4.84 -3.75 -3.41
N ALA A 59 -6.14 -4.02 -3.59
CA ALA A 59 -7.19 -3.80 -2.61
C ALA A 59 -8.25 -4.91 -2.64
N SER A 60 -9.01 -5.07 -1.54
CA SER A 60 -10.11 -6.04 -1.45
C SER A 60 -11.31 -5.60 -2.27
N PHE A 61 -11.96 -6.53 -2.99
CA PHE A 61 -13.29 -6.36 -3.62
C PHE A 61 -14.39 -7.13 -2.88
N ALA A 62 -14.10 -7.56 -1.66
CA ALA A 62 -15.03 -8.19 -0.75
C ALA A 62 -15.05 -7.47 0.61
N ASP A 63 -14.93 -6.14 0.58
CA ASP A 63 -14.90 -5.31 1.77
C ASP A 63 -16.33 -5.07 2.32
N LEU A 64 -16.83 -6.10 3.00
CA LEU A 64 -18.21 -6.17 3.48
C LEU A 64 -18.42 -5.55 4.86
N GLU A 65 -17.37 -4.99 5.48
CA GLU A 65 -17.43 -4.53 6.87
C GLU A 65 -18.41 -3.36 7.05
N PHE A 66 -18.23 -2.28 6.29
CA PHE A 66 -19.15 -1.15 6.33
C PHE A 66 -20.56 -1.48 5.83
N PRO A 67 -20.75 -2.24 4.74
CA PRO A 67 -22.06 -2.76 4.36
C PRO A 67 -22.80 -3.48 5.48
N CYS A 68 -22.12 -4.39 6.20
CA CYS A 68 -22.67 -5.12 7.33
C CYS A 68 -23.04 -4.18 8.48
N TYR A 69 -22.11 -3.31 8.92
CA TYR A 69 -22.37 -2.39 10.03
C TYR A 69 -23.51 -1.42 9.74
N TYR A 70 -23.53 -0.82 8.55
CA TYR A 70 -24.57 0.13 8.19
C TYR A 70 -25.94 -0.54 8.14
N ASN A 71 -26.04 -1.70 7.48
CA ASN A 71 -27.32 -2.41 7.42
C ASN A 71 -27.78 -2.90 8.80
N PHE A 72 -26.88 -3.42 9.63
CA PHE A 72 -27.23 -3.96 10.95
C PHE A 72 -27.55 -2.86 11.97
N PHE A 73 -26.65 -1.90 12.17
CA PHE A 73 -26.82 -0.89 13.22
C PHE A 73 -27.75 0.25 12.80
N VAL A 74 -27.74 0.66 11.52
CA VAL A 74 -28.54 1.80 11.03
C VAL A 74 -29.87 1.33 10.45
N LYS A 75 -29.86 0.35 9.53
CA LYS A 75 -31.08 -0.13 8.85
C LYS A 75 -31.81 -1.26 9.56
N LYS A 76 -31.22 -1.83 10.63
CA LYS A 76 -31.77 -2.96 11.41
C LYS A 76 -32.09 -4.19 10.55
N ARG A 77 -31.24 -4.48 9.55
CA ARG A 77 -31.31 -5.67 8.68
C ARG A 77 -29.92 -6.31 8.48
N ASN A 78 -29.88 -7.57 8.07
CA ASN A 78 -28.64 -8.19 7.59
C ASN A 78 -28.45 -7.95 6.09
N ILE A 79 -27.24 -8.18 5.60
CA ILE A 79 -26.97 -8.24 4.16
C ILE A 79 -27.00 -9.70 3.68
N THR A 80 -27.19 -9.90 2.38
CA THR A 80 -27.00 -11.18 1.69
C THR A 80 -25.88 -11.05 0.68
N ILE A 81 -24.87 -11.93 0.76
CA ILE A 81 -23.82 -12.06 -0.24
C ILE A 81 -24.06 -13.30 -1.11
N CYS A 82 -24.31 -13.06 -2.39
CA CYS A 82 -24.38 -14.07 -3.44
C CYS A 82 -22.96 -14.39 -3.90
N CYS A 83 -22.52 -15.64 -3.70
CA CYS A 83 -21.14 -16.04 -3.96
C CYS A 83 -21.02 -17.55 -4.22
N THR A 84 -19.87 -18.00 -4.73
CA THR A 84 -19.60 -19.44 -4.82
C THR A 84 -19.30 -20.04 -3.44
N LYS A 85 -19.32 -21.37 -3.34
CA LYS A 85 -18.99 -22.07 -2.08
C LYS A 85 -17.57 -21.76 -1.60
N LYS A 86 -16.60 -21.67 -2.51
CA LYS A 86 -15.20 -21.32 -2.20
C LYS A 86 -15.10 -19.88 -1.68
N GLN A 87 -15.76 -18.93 -2.35
CA GLN A 87 -15.77 -17.53 -1.93
C GLN A 87 -16.40 -17.34 -0.56
N LYS A 88 -17.48 -18.08 -0.24
CA LYS A 88 -18.09 -18.06 1.10
C LYS A 88 -17.07 -18.36 2.19
N GLU A 89 -16.26 -19.42 2.05
CA GLU A 89 -15.27 -19.80 3.06
C GLU A 89 -14.24 -18.69 3.31
N ILE A 90 -13.78 -18.06 2.22
CA ILE A 90 -12.84 -16.93 2.26
C ILE A 90 -13.46 -15.73 2.96
N ILE A 91 -14.63 -15.28 2.50
CA ILE A 91 -15.34 -14.11 3.03
C ILE A 91 -15.65 -14.31 4.52
N GLN A 92 -16.11 -15.51 4.91
CA GLN A 92 -16.36 -15.83 6.31
C GLN A 92 -15.08 -15.76 7.17
N GLY A 93 -13.93 -16.16 6.63
CA GLY A 93 -12.64 -16.03 7.33
C GLY A 93 -12.24 -14.57 7.53
N VAL A 94 -12.36 -13.74 6.48
CA VAL A 94 -12.05 -12.30 6.52
C VAL A 94 -12.94 -11.55 7.52
N LEU A 95 -14.25 -11.84 7.49
CA LEU A 95 -15.21 -11.25 8.42
C LEU A 95 -14.98 -11.67 9.87
N LYS A 96 -14.42 -12.87 10.11
CA LYS A 96 -14.08 -13.29 11.48
C LYS A 96 -12.97 -12.44 12.07
N GLU A 97 -11.91 -12.20 11.30
CA GLU A 97 -10.77 -11.41 11.74
C GLU A 97 -11.14 -9.94 11.97
N SER A 98 -11.91 -9.34 11.06
CA SER A 98 -12.34 -7.93 11.15
C SER A 98 -13.39 -7.70 12.25
N PHE A 99 -14.51 -8.41 12.24
CA PHE A 99 -15.61 -8.12 13.19
C PHE A 99 -15.37 -8.62 14.61
N PHE A 100 -14.79 -9.82 14.73
CA PHE A 100 -14.74 -10.54 16.01
C PHE A 100 -13.32 -10.66 16.57
N GLY A 101 -12.33 -10.23 15.79
CA GLY A 101 -10.92 -10.31 16.14
C GLY A 101 -10.34 -11.72 16.02
N PRO A 102 -9.02 -11.84 16.21
CA PRO A 102 -8.32 -13.12 16.12
C PRO A 102 -8.73 -14.06 17.26
N ASN A 103 -8.85 -15.36 16.94
CA ASN A 103 -9.15 -16.39 17.95
C ASN A 103 -7.98 -16.63 18.92
N HIS A 104 -6.74 -16.40 18.46
CA HIS A 104 -5.53 -16.57 19.25
C HIS A 104 -4.91 -15.21 19.55
N LEU A 105 -4.68 -14.94 20.84
CA LEU A 105 -4.05 -13.70 21.31
C LEU A 105 -2.67 -14.03 21.90
N SER A 106 -1.64 -13.33 21.43
CA SER A 106 -0.24 -13.55 21.83
C SER A 106 0.19 -12.65 23.00
N LEU A 107 -0.75 -12.29 23.88
CA LEU A 107 -0.55 -11.28 24.94
C LEU A 107 0.65 -11.58 25.86
N ASP A 108 0.94 -12.85 26.10
CA ASP A 108 2.02 -13.30 27.00
C ASP A 108 3.41 -12.85 26.53
N ILE A 109 3.63 -12.77 25.21
CA ILE A 109 4.88 -12.28 24.62
C ILE A 109 4.81 -10.79 24.26
N GLU A 110 3.61 -10.22 24.24
CA GLU A 110 3.38 -8.81 23.90
C GLU A 110 3.53 -7.88 25.08
N TYR A 111 3.41 -8.36 26.32
CA TYR A 111 3.66 -7.56 27.50
C TYR A 111 5.02 -7.89 28.10
N ILE A 112 5.80 -6.87 28.50
CA ILE A 112 6.96 -7.10 29.36
C ILE A 112 6.49 -7.84 30.62
N ASN A 113 7.16 -8.94 30.97
CA ASN A 113 6.81 -9.85 32.06
C ASN A 113 5.50 -10.64 31.85
N GLY A 114 4.94 -10.65 30.64
CA GLY A 114 3.72 -11.39 30.29
C GLY A 114 2.57 -11.12 31.26
N LYS A 115 1.90 -12.19 31.71
CA LYS A 115 0.77 -12.13 32.66
C LYS A 115 1.07 -11.43 33.99
N ASN A 116 2.34 -11.30 34.36
CA ASN A 116 2.75 -10.62 35.59
C ASN A 116 2.88 -9.10 35.41
N ASN A 117 2.65 -8.59 34.19
CA ASN A 117 2.57 -7.15 33.97
C ASN A 117 1.37 -6.57 34.74
N PRO A 118 1.53 -5.47 35.50
CA PRO A 118 0.44 -4.88 36.27
C PRO A 118 -0.73 -4.42 35.39
N PHE A 119 -0.47 -4.08 34.13
CA PHE A 119 -1.44 -3.59 33.16
C PHE A 119 -1.97 -4.69 32.23
N PHE A 120 -1.71 -5.96 32.55
CA PHE A 120 -2.12 -7.07 31.69
C PHE A 120 -3.66 -7.13 31.56
N PRO A 121 -4.20 -7.14 30.32
CA PRO A 121 -5.63 -7.02 30.07
C PRO A 121 -6.33 -8.38 30.19
N LYS A 122 -7.64 -8.34 30.48
CA LYS A 122 -8.53 -9.49 30.27
C LYS A 122 -9.13 -9.37 28.88
N MET A 123 -8.26 -9.35 27.86
CA MET A 123 -8.58 -8.89 26.49
C MET A 123 -9.87 -9.48 25.93
N LYS A 124 -10.11 -10.79 26.09
CA LYS A 124 -11.33 -11.42 25.56
C LYS A 124 -12.60 -10.87 26.21
N LYS A 125 -12.60 -10.63 27.53
CA LYS A 125 -13.75 -9.99 28.21
C LYS A 125 -13.93 -8.53 27.79
N GLU A 126 -12.83 -7.82 27.55
CA GLU A 126 -12.85 -6.44 27.04
C GLU A 126 -13.48 -6.40 25.64
N MET A 127 -13.06 -7.27 24.72
CA MET A 127 -13.64 -7.39 23.36
C MET A 127 -15.12 -7.79 23.39
N ASP A 128 -15.47 -8.82 24.18
CA ASP A 128 -16.85 -9.33 24.24
C ASP A 128 -17.85 -8.26 24.74
N PHE A 129 -17.39 -7.26 25.50
CA PHE A 129 -18.22 -6.11 25.88
C PHE A 129 -18.64 -5.26 24.67
N PHE A 130 -17.72 -5.00 23.74
CA PHE A 130 -17.98 -4.21 22.53
C PHE A 130 -18.71 -5.01 21.45
N ALA A 131 -18.62 -6.33 21.49
CA ALA A 131 -19.33 -7.24 20.58
C ALA A 131 -20.76 -7.57 21.02
N LYS A 132 -21.33 -6.88 22.03
CA LYS A 132 -22.70 -7.15 22.51
C LYS A 132 -23.76 -6.75 21.49
N HIS A 133 -24.76 -7.61 21.35
CA HIS A 133 -25.92 -7.35 20.51
C HIS A 133 -26.74 -6.19 21.10
N PRO A 134 -27.23 -5.23 20.27
CA PRO A 134 -27.84 -4.00 20.77
C PRO A 134 -29.21 -4.18 21.46
N VAL A 135 -29.85 -5.34 21.29
CA VAL A 135 -31.20 -5.65 21.81
C VAL A 135 -31.19 -6.89 22.71
N GLU A 136 -30.65 -8.01 22.20
CA GLU A 136 -30.51 -9.27 22.92
C GLU A 136 -29.29 -9.31 23.86
N ASP A 137 -29.41 -9.98 25.01
CA ASP A 137 -28.32 -10.17 25.97
C ASP A 137 -27.38 -11.32 25.56
N ARG A 138 -26.72 -11.13 24.41
CA ARG A 138 -25.69 -12.02 23.86
C ARG A 138 -24.71 -11.24 23.00
N VAL A 139 -23.63 -11.88 22.56
CA VAL A 139 -22.75 -11.30 21.53
C VAL A 139 -23.38 -11.37 20.15
N ILE A 140 -23.01 -10.43 19.28
CA ILE A 140 -23.32 -10.44 17.86
C ILE A 140 -22.70 -11.68 17.23
N THR A 141 -23.44 -12.31 16.32
CA THR A 141 -23.00 -13.46 15.54
C THR A 141 -22.91 -13.08 14.07
N MET A 142 -22.17 -13.88 13.29
CA MET A 142 -22.08 -13.69 11.83
C MET A 142 -23.47 -13.66 11.17
N ASP A 143 -24.39 -14.50 11.65
CA ASP A 143 -25.74 -14.64 11.12
C ASP A 143 -26.64 -13.41 11.36
N ASP A 144 -26.29 -12.55 12.32
CA ASP A 144 -26.97 -11.27 12.52
C ASP A 144 -26.56 -10.24 11.47
N LEU A 145 -25.35 -10.37 10.92
CA LEU A 145 -24.74 -9.38 10.03
C LEU A 145 -24.90 -9.77 8.55
N VAL A 146 -24.62 -11.03 8.22
CA VAL A 146 -24.54 -11.51 6.84
C VAL A 146 -25.18 -12.88 6.64
N LYS A 147 -25.90 -13.02 5.54
CA LYS A 147 -26.41 -14.29 5.00
C LYS A 147 -25.69 -14.60 3.70
N PHE A 148 -25.49 -15.88 3.43
CA PHE A 148 -24.82 -16.35 2.22
C PHE A 148 -25.83 -17.05 1.32
N PHE A 149 -25.92 -16.61 0.07
CA PHE A 149 -26.65 -17.32 -0.99
C PHE A 149 -25.64 -17.91 -1.97
N ILE A 150 -25.71 -19.21 -2.21
CA ILE A 150 -24.73 -19.89 -3.06
C ILE A 150 -25.17 -19.79 -4.52
N LEU A 151 -24.35 -19.15 -5.34
CA LEU A 151 -24.44 -19.21 -6.79
C LEU A 151 -23.74 -20.50 -7.25
N GLU A 152 -24.52 -21.47 -7.73
CA GLU A 152 -23.97 -22.68 -8.33
C GLU A 152 -23.39 -22.35 -9.72
N GLU A 153 -22.14 -22.72 -9.95
CA GLU A 153 -21.43 -22.44 -11.20
C GLU A 153 -22.14 -23.10 -12.39
N ASN A 154 -22.38 -22.31 -13.44
CA ASN A 154 -23.05 -22.71 -14.69
C ASN A 154 -24.46 -23.30 -14.48
N LYS A 155 -25.16 -22.87 -13.42
CA LYS A 155 -26.55 -23.27 -13.15
C LYS A 155 -27.41 -22.06 -12.82
N ASN A 156 -28.68 -22.17 -13.19
CA ASN A 156 -29.70 -21.21 -12.78
C ASN A 156 -30.10 -21.46 -11.33
N VAL A 157 -30.05 -20.42 -10.51
CA VAL A 157 -30.52 -20.45 -9.12
C VAL A 157 -31.50 -19.30 -8.88
N ASN A 158 -32.60 -19.59 -8.20
CA ASN A 158 -33.62 -18.58 -7.89
C ASN A 158 -33.41 -18.04 -6.47
N PHE A 159 -33.36 -16.72 -6.33
CA PHE A 159 -33.35 -16.03 -5.04
C PHE A 159 -34.43 -14.96 -5.02
N LYS A 160 -35.40 -15.12 -4.11
CA LYS A 160 -36.53 -14.18 -3.93
C LYS A 160 -37.26 -13.84 -5.25
N GLY A 161 -37.36 -14.80 -6.18
CA GLY A 161 -38.05 -14.59 -7.46
C GLY A 161 -37.22 -13.90 -8.54
N ILE A 162 -35.90 -13.77 -8.35
CA ILE A 162 -34.92 -13.37 -9.37
C ILE A 162 -34.05 -14.59 -9.69
N ASP A 163 -33.84 -14.86 -10.98
CA ASP A 163 -32.96 -15.94 -11.42
C ASP A 163 -31.54 -15.41 -11.67
N PHE A 164 -30.55 -16.08 -11.10
CA PHE A 164 -29.14 -15.80 -11.28
C PHE A 164 -28.50 -16.94 -12.07
N PHE A 165 -27.66 -16.59 -13.04
CA PHE A 165 -26.81 -17.52 -13.77
C PHE A 165 -25.37 -17.05 -13.73
N LEU A 166 -24.50 -17.86 -13.13
CA LEU A 166 -23.07 -17.57 -13.07
C LEU A 166 -22.34 -18.35 -14.16
N ASP A 167 -21.98 -17.69 -15.26
CA ASP A 167 -21.21 -18.28 -16.36
C ASP A 167 -19.71 -18.16 -16.09
N THR A 168 -19.11 -19.25 -15.63
CA THR A 168 -17.67 -19.33 -15.35
C THR A 168 -16.81 -19.41 -16.62
N THR A 169 -17.41 -19.77 -17.77
CA THR A 169 -16.69 -19.87 -19.05
C THR A 169 -16.53 -18.49 -19.67
N SER A 170 -17.60 -17.69 -19.65
CA SER A 170 -17.60 -16.33 -20.18
C SER A 170 -17.20 -15.27 -19.15
N ASN A 171 -17.04 -15.66 -17.88
CA ASN A 171 -16.83 -14.76 -16.73
C ASN A 171 -17.93 -13.70 -16.60
N LEU A 172 -19.19 -14.10 -16.76
CA LEU A 172 -20.36 -13.22 -16.69
C LEU A 172 -21.32 -13.68 -15.59
N VAL A 173 -22.07 -12.75 -15.04
CA VAL A 173 -23.26 -13.04 -14.24
C VAL A 173 -24.48 -12.47 -14.95
N SER A 174 -25.46 -13.34 -15.21
CA SER A 174 -26.77 -12.94 -15.73
C SER A 174 -27.78 -12.91 -14.60
N ILE A 175 -28.56 -11.84 -14.52
CA ILE A 175 -29.60 -11.61 -13.51
C ILE A 175 -30.90 -11.33 -14.24
N TYR A 176 -31.89 -12.18 -14.03
CA TYR A 176 -33.20 -12.10 -14.67
C TYR A 176 -34.24 -11.66 -13.64
N ASP A 177 -34.75 -10.44 -13.82
CA ASP A 177 -35.83 -9.86 -13.02
C ASP A 177 -37.10 -9.71 -13.89
N ASP A 178 -37.91 -10.77 -13.90
CA ASP A 178 -39.12 -10.92 -14.70
C ASP A 178 -38.91 -10.76 -16.22
N LYS A 179 -38.97 -9.52 -16.75
CA LYS A 179 -38.79 -9.22 -18.18
C LYS A 179 -37.46 -8.53 -18.48
N GLU A 180 -36.72 -8.15 -17.45
CA GLU A 180 -35.44 -7.47 -17.58
C GLU A 180 -34.29 -8.45 -17.34
N GLU A 181 -33.33 -8.45 -18.24
CA GLU A 181 -32.09 -9.21 -18.13
C GLU A 181 -30.91 -8.22 -17.99
N TYR A 182 -30.08 -8.48 -16.98
CA TYR A 182 -28.82 -7.78 -16.75
C TYR A 182 -27.68 -8.77 -16.94
N ILE A 183 -26.74 -8.47 -17.83
CA ILE A 183 -25.54 -9.27 -18.06
C ILE A 183 -24.35 -8.41 -17.62
N LEU A 184 -23.67 -8.82 -16.55
CA LEU A 184 -22.60 -8.05 -15.92
C LEU A 184 -21.31 -8.87 -15.91
N PRO A 185 -20.13 -8.23 -15.98
CA PRO A 185 -18.87 -8.93 -15.84
C PRO A 185 -18.73 -9.47 -14.41
N TRP A 186 -18.38 -10.74 -14.27
CA TRP A 186 -18.08 -11.36 -12.97
C TRP A 186 -16.60 -11.21 -12.61
N ASP A 187 -15.72 -11.28 -13.62
CA ASP A 187 -14.30 -10.97 -13.50
C ASP A 187 -14.10 -9.46 -13.70
N MET A 188 -14.30 -8.71 -12.62
CA MET A 188 -14.10 -7.27 -12.59
C MET A 188 -12.68 -6.96 -12.10
N ASP A 189 -11.91 -6.24 -12.90
CA ASP A 189 -10.65 -5.64 -12.47
C ASP A 189 -10.51 -4.26 -13.10
N TYR A 190 -10.41 -3.22 -12.27
CA TYR A 190 -10.55 -1.83 -12.70
C TYR A 190 -9.18 -1.25 -13.04
N ASP A 191 -9.10 -0.57 -14.18
CA ASP A 191 -7.93 0.22 -14.51
C ASP A 191 -7.94 1.51 -13.70
N ILE A 192 -6.93 1.69 -12.85
CA ILE A 192 -6.74 2.97 -12.18
C ILE A 192 -6.19 3.93 -13.21
N THR A 193 -7.02 4.89 -13.59
CA THR A 193 -6.51 6.06 -14.29
C THR A 193 -5.79 6.91 -13.25
N ILE A 194 -4.47 6.70 -13.10
CA ILE A 194 -3.64 7.61 -12.30
C ILE A 194 -3.78 8.98 -12.98
N THR A 195 -4.44 9.91 -12.28
CA THR A 195 -4.62 11.24 -12.85
C THR A 195 -3.24 11.89 -12.85
N PRO A 196 -2.81 12.54 -13.94
CA PRO A 196 -1.54 13.26 -13.92
C PRO A 196 -1.55 14.24 -12.75
N VAL A 197 -0.39 14.25 -12.10
CA VAL A 197 -0.07 14.94 -10.86
C VAL A 197 -0.56 16.38 -10.91
N LYS A 198 -1.39 16.77 -9.93
CA LYS A 198 -2.07 18.07 -9.93
C LYS A 198 -1.23 19.22 -9.37
N SER A 199 -0.23 18.94 -8.54
CA SER A 199 0.50 19.97 -7.82
C SER A 199 1.82 20.34 -8.51
N GLU A 200 1.99 21.62 -8.84
CA GLU A 200 3.28 22.21 -9.24
C GLU A 200 4.18 22.52 -8.04
N LYS A 201 3.63 22.50 -6.82
CA LYS A 201 4.35 22.85 -5.60
C LYS A 201 5.07 21.65 -5.01
N ILE A 202 6.27 21.91 -4.50
CA ILE A 202 7.05 20.93 -3.74
C ILE A 202 6.53 20.81 -2.32
N PHE A 203 6.43 19.58 -1.82
CA PHE A 203 6.37 19.30 -0.40
C PHE A 203 7.74 18.84 0.13
N LEU A 204 8.23 19.51 1.18
CA LEU A 204 9.38 19.05 1.94
C LEU A 204 8.90 18.56 3.31
N PRO A 205 9.10 17.27 3.62
CA PRO A 205 8.76 16.73 4.93
C PRO A 205 9.42 17.51 6.08
N PRO A 206 8.66 17.86 7.14
CA PRO A 206 9.24 18.56 8.28
C PRO A 206 10.15 17.63 9.11
N PRO A 207 11.04 18.20 9.94
CA PRO A 207 11.82 17.41 10.91
C PRO A 207 10.93 16.69 11.93
N PHE A 208 9.80 17.29 12.29
CA PHE A 208 8.78 16.67 13.14
C PHE A 208 7.40 17.22 12.78
N GLY A 209 6.46 16.36 12.42
CA GLY A 209 5.13 16.82 12.03
C GLY A 209 4.17 15.70 11.68
N ILE A 210 2.92 16.06 11.42
CA ILE A 210 1.82 15.12 11.18
C ILE A 210 1.01 15.61 9.98
N THR A 211 0.92 14.79 8.94
CA THR A 211 0.01 15.03 7.81
C THR A 211 -1.20 14.12 7.96
N ILE A 212 -2.39 14.70 8.04
CA ILE A 212 -3.63 13.92 8.08
C ILE A 212 -4.07 13.59 6.65
N LEU A 213 -4.19 12.30 6.33
CA LEU A 213 -4.63 11.82 5.01
C LEU A 213 -6.16 11.79 4.92
N GLY A 214 -6.77 11.33 6.00
CA GLY A 214 -8.20 11.42 6.25
C GLY A 214 -8.45 11.55 7.75
N ALA A 215 -9.57 12.17 8.10
CA ALA A 215 -9.97 12.41 9.49
C ALA A 215 -11.43 11.97 9.77
N SER A 216 -12.08 11.38 8.77
CA SER A 216 -13.49 11.03 8.84
C SER A 216 -13.67 9.54 9.15
N HIS A 217 -14.93 9.10 9.19
CA HIS A 217 -15.33 7.72 9.48
C HIS A 217 -15.86 7.01 8.21
N GLY A 218 -16.03 5.69 8.26
CA GLY A 218 -16.47 4.87 7.12
C GLY A 218 -17.88 5.17 6.56
N PHE A 219 -18.68 6.03 7.23
CA PHE A 219 -20.05 6.38 6.82
C PHE A 219 -20.21 7.82 6.31
N ASP A 220 -19.16 8.64 6.34
CA ASP A 220 -19.19 9.98 5.74
C ASP A 220 -18.98 9.86 4.23
N PRO A 221 -19.95 10.25 3.38
CA PRO A 221 -19.83 10.11 1.93
C PRO A 221 -18.72 10.97 1.31
N ASN A 222 -18.30 12.05 1.99
CA ASN A 222 -17.37 13.04 1.45
C ASN A 222 -15.97 12.99 2.08
N GLY A 223 -15.84 12.42 3.28
CA GLY A 223 -14.58 12.30 4.00
C GLY A 223 -13.84 10.99 3.71
N LYS A 224 -12.50 11.04 3.64
CA LYS A 224 -11.65 9.84 3.63
C LYS A 224 -11.55 9.24 5.04
N THR A 225 -11.45 7.90 5.12
CA THR A 225 -11.18 7.20 6.39
C THR A 225 -9.92 7.72 7.08
N SER A 226 -9.88 7.53 8.40
CA SER A 226 -8.83 8.10 9.23
C SER A 226 -7.50 7.41 8.98
N GLY A 227 -6.47 8.21 8.73
CA GLY A 227 -5.10 7.75 8.55
C GLY A 227 -4.19 8.96 8.38
N PHE A 228 -2.92 8.83 8.76
CA PHE A 228 -1.99 9.95 8.75
C PHE A 228 -0.54 9.52 8.57
N ILE A 229 0.29 10.46 8.13
CA ILE A 229 1.75 10.30 8.04
C ILE A 229 2.38 11.07 9.17
N PHE A 230 3.17 10.37 9.95
CA PHE A 230 3.96 10.93 11.03
C PHE A 230 5.40 11.14 10.55
N TRP A 231 5.80 12.40 10.40
CA TRP A 231 7.09 12.81 9.86
C TRP A 231 8.12 12.96 10.97
N ILE A 232 9.26 12.28 10.82
CA ILE A 232 10.40 12.32 11.74
C ILE A 232 11.68 12.39 10.91
N ASN A 233 12.46 13.46 11.08
CA ASN A 233 13.69 13.72 10.32
C ASN A 233 13.49 13.61 8.79
N GLY A 234 12.32 14.00 8.31
CA GLY A 234 11.93 13.92 6.90
C GLY A 234 11.53 12.54 6.38
N SER A 235 11.58 11.49 7.22
CA SER A 235 11.02 10.17 6.93
C SER A 235 9.61 10.06 7.49
N GLY A 236 8.71 9.45 6.74
CA GLY A 236 7.31 9.24 7.13
C GLY A 236 7.07 7.86 7.70
N VAL A 237 6.25 7.80 8.75
CA VAL A 237 5.62 6.58 9.26
C VAL A 237 4.12 6.71 8.99
N MET A 238 3.58 5.86 8.13
CA MET A 238 2.14 5.85 7.86
C MET A 238 1.42 5.10 8.98
N ILE A 239 0.39 5.72 9.54
CA ILE A 239 -0.46 5.14 10.57
C ILE A 239 -1.78 4.78 9.90
N ASP A 240 -2.13 3.49 9.95
CA ASP A 240 -3.38 2.94 9.41
C ASP A 240 -3.65 3.40 7.97
N PRO A 241 -2.90 2.89 6.98
CA PRO A 241 -2.93 3.39 5.60
C PRO A 241 -4.34 3.39 4.99
N PRO A 242 -4.90 4.57 4.67
CA PRO A 242 -6.12 4.63 3.85
C PRO A 242 -5.87 4.06 2.46
N ILE A 243 -6.94 3.63 1.80
CA ILE A 243 -6.86 3.24 0.40
C ILE A 243 -6.35 4.42 -0.46
N ASP A 244 -5.57 4.11 -1.50
CA ASP A 244 -4.98 5.06 -2.47
C ASP A 244 -3.89 5.99 -1.92
N SER A 245 -3.47 5.83 -0.66
CA SER A 245 -2.47 6.70 -0.03
C SER A 245 -1.16 6.74 -0.80
N SER A 246 -0.75 5.61 -1.39
CA SER A 246 0.49 5.53 -2.16
C SER A 246 0.39 6.26 -3.51
N TRP A 247 -0.75 6.21 -4.20
CA TRP A 247 -0.96 7.00 -5.42
C TRP A 247 -1.12 8.47 -5.12
N TRP A 248 -1.83 8.81 -4.04
CA TRP A 248 -1.97 10.18 -3.59
C TRP A 248 -0.59 10.83 -3.29
N LEU A 249 0.33 10.09 -2.67
CA LEU A 249 1.70 10.57 -2.46
C LEU A 249 2.40 10.91 -3.80
N LEU A 250 2.27 10.04 -4.80
CA LEU A 250 2.82 10.29 -6.14
C LEU A 250 2.18 11.52 -6.81
N GLU A 251 0.86 11.69 -6.69
CA GLU A 251 0.10 12.84 -7.17
C GLU A 251 0.51 14.16 -6.49
N GLU A 252 1.00 14.07 -5.25
CA GLU A 252 1.45 15.21 -4.46
C GLU A 252 2.99 15.42 -4.47
N ASN A 253 3.70 14.77 -5.39
CA ASN A 253 5.17 14.86 -5.55
C ASN A 253 5.98 14.34 -4.36
N VAL A 254 5.43 13.43 -3.55
CA VAL A 254 6.16 12.77 -2.47
C VAL A 254 6.59 11.38 -2.93
N GLU A 255 7.89 11.13 -2.89
CA GLU A 255 8.43 9.79 -3.17
C GLU A 255 7.92 8.82 -2.10
N PRO A 256 7.13 7.78 -2.44
CA PRO A 256 6.49 6.99 -1.41
C PRO A 256 7.47 6.08 -0.64
N ARG A 257 8.73 5.91 -1.10
CA ARG A 257 9.84 5.35 -0.31
C ARG A 257 10.21 6.20 0.90
N MET A 258 9.92 7.49 0.89
CA MET A 258 10.04 8.33 2.08
C MET A 258 9.09 7.88 3.19
N VAL A 259 8.08 7.08 2.86
CA VAL A 259 7.07 6.54 3.78
C VAL A 259 7.10 5.01 3.71
N ASN A 260 8.23 4.38 4.06
CA ASN A 260 8.40 2.92 4.00
C ASN A 260 7.99 2.18 5.29
N SER A 261 7.65 2.93 6.34
CA SER A 261 7.29 2.40 7.65
C SER A 261 5.79 2.54 7.87
N VAL A 262 5.15 1.49 8.36
CA VAL A 262 3.72 1.51 8.72
C VAL A 262 3.56 1.09 10.18
N ILE A 263 2.75 1.82 10.94
CA ILE A 263 2.18 1.32 12.20
C ILE A 263 0.73 0.94 11.90
N LEU A 264 0.39 -0.33 12.06
CA LEU A 264 -0.99 -0.81 11.97
C LEU A 264 -1.54 -0.97 13.38
N THR A 265 -2.60 -0.23 13.69
CA THR A 265 -3.16 -0.22 15.04
C THR A 265 -4.16 -1.33 15.29
N HIS A 266 -4.88 -1.79 14.26
CA HIS A 266 -5.82 -2.92 14.28
C HIS A 266 -6.31 -3.27 12.86
N CYS A 267 -7.12 -4.33 12.71
CA CYS A 267 -7.48 -4.94 11.41
C CYS A 267 -8.95 -4.72 10.98
N HIS A 268 -9.47 -3.51 11.19
CA HIS A 268 -10.70 -3.07 10.52
C HIS A 268 -10.39 -2.53 9.13
N ALA A 269 -11.36 -2.61 8.23
CA ALA A 269 -11.23 -2.19 6.83
C ALA A 269 -10.77 -0.73 6.66
N ASP A 270 -11.23 0.20 7.49
CA ASP A 270 -10.79 1.60 7.44
C ASP A 270 -9.36 1.85 7.91
N HIS A 271 -8.72 0.87 8.55
CA HIS A 271 -7.35 0.97 9.05
C HIS A 271 -6.35 0.12 8.25
N ASP A 272 -6.78 -1.01 7.68
CA ASP A 272 -5.89 -1.96 6.98
C ASP A 272 -6.05 -2.03 5.46
N ALA A 273 -7.10 -1.40 4.88
CA ALA A 273 -7.41 -1.54 3.45
C ALA A 273 -6.26 -1.07 2.53
N GLY A 274 -5.52 -0.03 2.92
CA GLY A 274 -4.39 0.49 2.13
C GLY A 274 -3.06 -0.23 2.38
N LEU A 275 -2.98 -1.14 3.36
CA LEU A 275 -1.70 -1.75 3.72
C LEU A 275 -1.19 -2.71 2.64
N MET A 276 -2.06 -3.53 2.06
CA MET A 276 -1.66 -4.39 0.93
C MET A 276 -1.24 -3.58 -0.29
N GLN A 277 -1.91 -2.46 -0.56
CA GLN A 277 -1.48 -1.52 -1.60
C GLN A 277 -0.06 -1.02 -1.33
N LYS A 278 0.24 -0.64 -0.08
CA LYS A 278 1.56 -0.17 0.28
C LYS A 278 2.64 -1.25 0.15
N ILE A 279 2.34 -2.49 0.56
CA ILE A 279 3.26 -3.64 0.46
C ILE A 279 3.55 -3.99 -1.00
N LEU A 280 2.54 -3.97 -1.86
CA LEU A 280 2.68 -4.40 -3.24
C LEU A 280 3.26 -3.31 -4.17
N GLN A 281 3.08 -2.02 -3.86
CA GLN A 281 3.45 -0.97 -4.80
C GLN A 281 4.96 -0.69 -4.89
N GLU A 282 5.69 -0.58 -3.77
CA GLU A 282 7.01 0.06 -3.78
C GLU A 282 8.19 -0.77 -3.23
N GLY A 283 7.88 -1.90 -2.58
CA GLY A 283 8.86 -2.81 -2.00
C GLY A 283 8.48 -3.22 -0.58
N ARG A 284 9.38 -3.92 0.12
CA ARG A 284 9.12 -4.37 1.50
C ARG A 284 8.86 -3.19 2.42
N VAL A 285 7.75 -3.26 3.15
CA VAL A 285 7.33 -2.27 4.13
C VAL A 285 7.74 -2.73 5.51
N THR A 286 8.31 -1.83 6.31
CA THR A 286 8.55 -2.10 7.73
C THR A 286 7.25 -1.93 8.50
N LEU A 287 6.67 -3.03 9.00
CA LEU A 287 5.40 -3.04 9.70
C LEU A 287 5.62 -3.18 11.22
N TYR A 288 5.23 -2.14 11.95
CA TYR A 288 5.25 -2.07 13.40
C TYR A 288 3.85 -2.36 13.93
N THR A 289 3.66 -3.52 14.54
CA THR A 289 2.42 -3.86 15.25
C THR A 289 2.67 -4.99 16.25
N THR A 290 1.67 -5.38 17.02
CA THR A 290 1.79 -6.54 17.92
C THR A 290 1.67 -7.85 17.12
N PRO A 291 2.33 -8.95 17.56
CA PRO A 291 2.13 -10.28 17.00
C PRO A 291 0.66 -10.68 16.77
N THR A 292 -0.25 -10.31 17.68
CA THR A 292 -1.70 -10.57 17.57
C THR A 292 -2.32 -9.87 16.36
N ILE A 293 -2.09 -8.56 16.21
CA ILE A 293 -2.61 -7.77 15.09
C ILE A 293 -1.95 -8.22 13.78
N PHE A 294 -0.64 -8.48 13.81
CA PHE A 294 0.11 -8.99 12.67
C PHE A 294 -0.48 -10.31 12.14
N SER A 295 -0.68 -11.31 13.01
CA SER A 295 -1.26 -12.59 12.60
C SER A 295 -2.67 -12.44 12.01
N SER A 296 -3.49 -11.54 12.57
CA SER A 296 -4.83 -11.25 12.04
C SER A 296 -4.75 -10.64 10.63
N PHE A 297 -3.87 -9.65 10.44
CA PHE A 297 -3.63 -9.05 9.12
C PHE A 297 -3.14 -10.07 8.10
N ILE A 298 -2.12 -10.88 8.44
CA ILE A 298 -1.57 -11.92 7.55
C ILE A 298 -2.67 -12.91 7.15
N LYS A 299 -3.54 -13.30 8.09
CA LYS A 299 -4.65 -14.20 7.80
C LYS A 299 -5.64 -13.59 6.82
N LYS A 300 -6.04 -12.34 7.05
CA LYS A 300 -6.95 -11.58 6.20
C LYS A 300 -6.38 -11.40 4.78
N ALA A 301 -5.11 -11.00 4.68
CA ALA A 301 -4.40 -10.84 3.42
C ALA A 301 -4.27 -12.17 2.66
N SER A 302 -3.93 -13.27 3.34
CA SER A 302 -3.83 -14.61 2.75
C SER A 302 -5.14 -15.07 2.15
N LEU A 303 -6.23 -14.90 2.90
CA LEU A 303 -7.57 -15.26 2.46
C LEU A 303 -8.00 -14.46 1.22
N LEU A 304 -7.78 -13.14 1.22
CA LEU A 304 -8.20 -12.26 0.12
C LEU A 304 -7.37 -12.46 -1.16
N THR A 305 -6.05 -12.54 -1.03
CA THR A 305 -5.13 -12.66 -2.17
C THR A 305 -5.00 -14.08 -2.70
N GLY A 306 -5.29 -15.09 -1.87
CA GLY A 306 -5.03 -16.50 -2.18
C GLY A 306 -3.58 -16.94 -1.95
N LEU A 307 -2.70 -16.02 -1.52
CA LEU A 307 -1.30 -16.33 -1.21
C LEU A 307 -1.17 -17.05 0.11
N SER A 308 -0.09 -17.84 0.26
CA SER A 308 0.20 -18.45 1.56
C SER A 308 0.56 -17.37 2.59
N GLU A 309 0.29 -17.65 3.87
CA GLU A 309 0.68 -16.76 4.95
C GLU A 309 2.20 -16.52 4.95
N THR A 310 3.00 -17.54 4.60
CA THR A 310 4.46 -17.43 4.46
C THR A 310 4.85 -16.47 3.35
N ASP A 311 4.23 -16.57 2.16
CA ASP A 311 4.52 -15.66 1.03
C ASP A 311 4.27 -14.20 1.45
N ILE A 312 3.19 -13.92 2.17
CA ILE A 312 2.85 -12.55 2.61
C ILE A 312 3.83 -12.05 3.67
N VAL A 313 4.19 -12.89 4.64
CA VAL A 313 5.19 -12.54 5.66
C VAL A 313 6.52 -12.19 5.01
N GLU A 314 6.93 -12.88 3.94
CA GLU A 314 8.14 -12.56 3.19
C GLU A 314 8.10 -11.21 2.47
N LEU A 315 6.92 -10.58 2.32
CA LEU A 315 6.78 -9.24 1.73
C LEU A 315 6.94 -8.13 2.76
N ILE A 316 7.01 -8.46 4.05
CA ILE A 316 6.92 -7.51 5.15
C ILE A 316 8.15 -7.63 6.04
N GLU A 317 8.78 -6.50 6.36
CA GLU A 317 9.74 -6.45 7.46
C GLU A 317 8.97 -6.22 8.76
N PHE A 318 8.63 -7.32 9.44
CA PHE A 318 7.85 -7.26 10.68
C PHE A 318 8.72 -6.89 11.88
N ILE A 319 8.34 -5.81 12.57
CA ILE A 319 8.93 -5.40 13.85
C ILE A 319 7.90 -5.60 14.96
N PRO A 320 8.01 -6.67 15.77
CA PRO A 320 7.04 -6.96 16.83
C PRO A 320 7.12 -5.92 17.94
N LEU A 321 5.97 -5.36 18.30
CA LEU A 321 5.83 -4.43 19.41
C LEU A 321 5.60 -5.16 20.74
N THR A 322 6.29 -4.71 21.78
CA THR A 322 6.11 -5.18 23.17
C THR A 322 5.64 -4.03 24.06
N ILE A 323 4.47 -4.15 24.64
CA ILE A 323 3.86 -3.23 25.59
C ILE A 323 4.75 -3.09 26.83
N GLY A 324 5.05 -1.83 27.17
CA GLY A 324 5.99 -1.45 28.22
C GLY A 324 7.44 -1.28 27.75
N LYS A 325 7.75 -1.61 26.49
CA LYS A 325 9.07 -1.35 25.88
C LYS A 325 8.98 -0.16 24.92
N THR A 326 9.93 0.76 25.02
CA THR A 326 10.08 1.83 24.02
C THR A 326 10.87 1.35 22.81
N ILE A 327 10.49 1.80 21.61
CA ILE A 327 11.21 1.54 20.36
C ILE A 327 11.61 2.86 19.70
N ASN A 328 12.77 2.87 19.05
CA ASN A 328 13.22 4.01 18.26
C ASN A 328 12.79 3.83 16.81
N ILE A 329 11.99 4.77 16.29
CA ILE A 329 11.60 4.83 14.88
C ILE A 329 12.06 6.18 14.33
N HIS A 330 12.97 6.16 13.34
CA HIS A 330 13.55 7.34 12.68
C HIS A 330 14.17 8.41 13.63
N GLY A 331 14.51 8.02 14.86
CA GLY A 331 15.08 8.90 15.89
C GLY A 331 14.10 9.33 16.99
N ALA A 332 12.81 9.01 16.87
CA ALA A 332 11.81 9.27 17.90
C ALA A 332 11.52 8.02 18.73
N MET A 333 11.26 8.21 20.03
CA MET A 333 10.91 7.12 20.94
C MET A 333 9.40 6.91 20.98
N PHE A 334 8.96 5.72 20.62
CA PHE A 334 7.56 5.31 20.67
C PHE A 334 7.31 4.37 21.86
N SER A 335 6.20 4.57 22.55
CA SER A 335 5.68 3.67 23.58
C SER A 335 4.24 3.29 23.24
N PHE A 336 3.94 2.00 23.25
CA PHE A 336 2.63 1.47 22.83
C PHE A 336 1.83 0.94 24.02
N ALA A 337 0.50 1.04 23.91
CA ALA A 337 -0.44 0.46 24.87
C ALA A 337 -1.69 -0.03 24.14
N TYR A 338 -2.25 -1.16 24.57
CA TYR A 338 -3.55 -1.61 24.09
C TYR A 338 -4.67 -0.65 24.53
N ARG A 339 -5.72 -0.55 23.74
CA ARG A 339 -6.90 0.31 23.92
C ARG A 339 -8.18 -0.52 23.95
N LEU A 340 -9.23 0.05 24.53
CA LEU A 340 -10.53 -0.60 24.57
C LEU A 340 -11.25 -0.44 23.23
N HIS A 341 -11.47 -1.55 22.55
CA HIS A 341 -12.14 -1.63 21.25
C HIS A 341 -12.68 -3.06 21.00
N SER A 342 -13.45 -3.27 19.92
CA SER A 342 -14.05 -4.58 19.58
C SER A 342 -13.04 -5.65 19.17
N ILE A 343 -11.89 -5.23 18.67
CA ILE A 343 -10.75 -6.09 18.35
C ILE A 343 -9.46 -5.53 18.99
N PRO A 344 -8.38 -6.33 19.13
CA PRO A 344 -7.13 -5.87 19.71
C PRO A 344 -6.61 -4.63 18.98
N THR A 345 -6.54 -3.51 19.70
CA THR A 345 -6.22 -2.20 19.14
C THR A 345 -5.14 -1.52 19.96
N ILE A 346 -4.13 -0.94 19.33
CA ILE A 346 -3.04 -0.24 20.01
C ILE A 346 -3.07 1.26 19.74
N GLY A 347 -2.80 2.06 20.77
CA GLY A 347 -2.41 3.46 20.65
C GLY A 347 -0.97 3.66 21.08
N PHE A 348 -0.43 4.87 20.90
CA PHE A 348 0.97 5.13 21.22
C PHE A 348 1.25 6.56 21.68
N GLU A 349 2.37 6.70 22.38
CA GLU A 349 3.00 7.97 22.71
C GLU A 349 4.33 8.10 21.99
N VAL A 350 4.67 9.32 21.57
CA VAL A 350 5.91 9.66 20.89
C VAL A 350 6.64 10.73 21.69
N PHE A 351 7.94 10.55 21.86
CA PHE A 351 8.86 11.58 22.34
C PHE A 351 9.94 11.83 21.30
N PHE A 352 10.12 13.10 20.92
CA PHE A 352 11.17 13.52 20.00
C PHE A 352 11.67 14.92 20.34
N LYS A 353 12.97 15.03 20.64
CA LYS A 353 13.67 16.31 20.91
C LYS A 353 12.92 17.24 21.88
N GLY A 354 12.37 16.68 22.96
CA GLY A 354 11.66 17.45 23.99
C GLY A 354 10.17 17.69 23.70
N LYS A 355 9.66 17.21 22.57
CA LYS A 355 8.24 17.28 22.19
C LYS A 355 7.55 15.93 22.37
N THR A 356 6.28 15.99 22.74
CA THR A 356 5.46 14.83 23.06
C THR A 356 4.16 14.80 22.27
N VAL A 357 3.86 13.66 21.66
CA VAL A 357 2.60 13.40 20.96
C VAL A 357 1.97 12.16 21.55
N ILE A 358 0.64 12.12 21.65
CA ILE A 358 -0.11 10.90 21.93
C ILE A 358 -1.15 10.67 20.84
N TYR A 359 -1.26 9.43 20.37
CA TYR A 359 -2.36 8.96 19.55
C TYR A 359 -3.17 7.95 20.36
N SER A 360 -4.46 8.25 20.54
CA SER A 360 -5.34 7.32 21.25
C SER A 360 -5.59 6.04 20.47
N SER A 361 -5.52 6.08 19.14
CA SER A 361 -6.19 5.11 18.26
C SER A 361 -7.69 5.01 18.54
N ASP A 362 -8.39 4.08 17.92
CA ASP A 362 -9.76 3.72 18.24
C ASP A 362 -9.83 3.23 19.69
N HIS A 363 -10.57 4.01 20.48
CA HIS A 363 -10.62 3.91 21.92
C HIS A 363 -11.86 4.59 22.51
N LEU A 364 -12.61 3.84 23.32
CA LEU A 364 -13.54 4.40 24.29
C LEU A 364 -12.79 4.99 25.51
N ASN A 365 -12.49 6.30 25.50
CA ASN A 365 -11.86 7.00 26.62
C ASN A 365 -12.90 7.72 27.51
N ASP A 366 -13.70 6.94 28.26
CA ASP A 366 -14.73 7.49 29.15
C ASP A 366 -14.74 6.81 30.53
N LYS A 367 -14.53 7.62 31.57
CA LYS A 367 -14.43 7.15 32.95
C LYS A 367 -15.69 6.42 33.43
N THR A 368 -16.88 6.83 32.99
CA THR A 368 -18.13 6.17 33.43
C THR A 368 -18.20 4.73 32.94
N PHE A 369 -17.66 4.47 31.73
CA PHE A 369 -17.51 3.12 31.22
C PHE A 369 -16.38 2.37 31.91
N PHE A 370 -15.24 3.01 32.21
CA PHE A 370 -14.16 2.36 32.97
C PHE A 370 -14.65 1.88 34.34
N ASP A 371 -15.39 2.73 35.06
CA ASP A 371 -15.96 2.40 36.37
C ASP A 371 -16.94 1.21 36.27
N LYS A 372 -17.76 1.18 35.20
CA LYS A 372 -18.67 0.06 34.92
C LYS A 372 -17.90 -1.24 34.64
N LEU A 373 -16.94 -1.22 33.72
CA LEU A 373 -16.18 -2.40 33.32
C LEU A 373 -15.34 -2.96 34.47
N TYR A 374 -14.82 -2.09 35.33
CA TYR A 374 -14.12 -2.51 36.54
C TYR A 374 -15.06 -3.17 37.56
N LYS A 375 -16.25 -2.58 37.80
CA LYS A 375 -17.28 -3.17 38.67
C LYS A 375 -17.80 -4.51 38.16
N GLU A 376 -17.87 -4.70 36.84
CA GLU A 376 -18.25 -5.96 36.18
C GLU A 376 -17.08 -6.96 36.10
N GLU A 377 -15.93 -6.67 36.72
CA GLU A 377 -14.71 -7.49 36.73
C GLU A 377 -14.14 -7.80 35.34
N ILE A 378 -14.50 -6.98 34.34
CA ILE A 378 -13.96 -7.02 32.99
C ILE A 378 -12.54 -6.45 33.00
N LEU A 379 -12.30 -5.36 33.73
CA LEU A 379 -10.95 -4.79 33.92
C LEU A 379 -10.23 -5.39 35.14
N THR A 380 -8.90 -5.47 35.06
CA THR A 380 -8.05 -5.65 36.25
C THR A 380 -7.81 -4.28 36.92
N GLN A 381 -7.30 -4.27 38.16
CA GLN A 381 -6.97 -3.02 38.87
C GLN A 381 -5.99 -2.17 38.07
N GLY A 382 -4.85 -2.73 37.69
CA GLY A 382 -3.83 -1.98 36.96
C GLY A 382 -4.33 -1.53 35.58
N ARG A 383 -5.10 -2.36 34.87
CA ARG A 383 -5.70 -1.95 33.58
C ARG A 383 -6.70 -0.79 33.75
N TYR A 384 -7.51 -0.79 34.80
CA TYR A 384 -8.39 0.34 35.13
C TYR A 384 -7.61 1.62 35.42
N GLU A 385 -6.51 1.52 36.18
CA GLU A 385 -5.63 2.65 36.48
C GLU A 385 -4.93 3.19 35.23
N GLU A 386 -4.44 2.32 34.35
CA GLU A 386 -3.80 2.71 33.09
C GLU A 386 -4.76 3.53 32.20
N LEU A 387 -5.98 3.03 32.01
CA LEU A 387 -7.00 3.69 31.20
C LEU A 387 -7.48 5.01 31.83
N SER A 388 -7.69 5.02 33.15
CA SER A 388 -8.14 6.21 33.88
C SER A 388 -7.09 7.33 33.90
N ASN A 389 -5.81 6.98 33.76
CA ASN A 389 -4.69 7.92 33.77
C ASN A 389 -4.18 8.24 32.36
N PHE A 390 -5.08 8.36 31.37
CA PHE A 390 -4.72 8.84 30.05
C PHE A 390 -4.00 10.21 30.15
N ASN A 391 -2.81 10.30 29.59
CA ASN A 391 -1.97 11.48 29.74
C ASN A 391 -2.40 12.60 28.78
N TRP A 392 -3.29 13.45 29.26
CA TRP A 392 -3.77 14.64 28.55
C TRP A 392 -2.75 15.80 28.52
N ASN A 393 -1.60 15.69 29.17
CA ASN A 393 -0.58 16.74 29.20
C ASN A 393 0.51 16.46 28.17
N LYS A 394 0.19 16.71 26.89
CA LYS A 394 1.07 16.50 25.73
C LYS A 394 1.06 17.74 24.85
N ASP A 395 2.14 17.93 24.06
CA ASP A 395 2.18 19.05 23.10
C ASP A 395 1.10 18.89 22.01
N ILE A 396 0.87 17.65 21.57
CA ILE A 396 -0.19 17.29 20.62
C ILE A 396 -0.89 15.99 21.06
N ILE A 397 -2.21 15.99 20.93
CA ILE A 397 -3.07 14.84 21.21
C ILE A 397 -3.89 14.57 19.95
N ILE A 398 -3.61 13.47 19.26
CA ILE A 398 -4.49 12.93 18.23
C ILE A 398 -5.46 11.99 18.94
N HIS A 399 -6.73 12.38 19.01
CA HIS A 399 -7.74 11.62 19.76
C HIS A 399 -8.91 11.25 18.87
N GLU A 400 -9.36 10.02 18.97
CA GLU A 400 -10.54 9.54 18.25
C GLU A 400 -11.83 10.05 18.90
N ALA A 401 -12.87 10.34 18.13
CA ALA A 401 -14.16 10.73 18.70
C ALA A 401 -15.33 10.18 17.88
N GLY A 402 -16.24 9.47 18.51
CA GLY A 402 -17.29 8.78 17.77
C GLY A 402 -18.51 8.46 18.61
N ILE A 403 -19.19 7.39 18.20
CA ILE A 403 -20.44 6.94 18.82
C ILE A 403 -20.10 5.87 19.87
N PRO A 404 -20.53 6.03 21.14
CA PRO A 404 -20.39 4.98 22.14
C PRO A 404 -21.26 3.75 21.81
N PRO A 405 -20.90 2.55 22.30
CA PRO A 405 -19.81 2.30 23.25
C PRO A 405 -18.44 2.16 22.57
N ILE A 406 -18.33 2.09 21.25
CA ILE A 406 -17.05 1.74 20.60
C ILE A 406 -16.03 2.88 20.72
N HIS A 407 -16.50 4.13 20.61
CA HIS A 407 -15.65 5.30 20.50
C HIS A 407 -15.87 6.32 21.61
N THR A 408 -14.87 7.18 21.85
CA THR A 408 -14.96 8.26 22.84
C THR A 408 -16.10 9.24 22.50
N PRO A 409 -17.08 9.46 23.39
CA PRO A 409 -18.11 10.47 23.17
C PRO A 409 -17.53 11.89 23.18
N ILE A 410 -17.96 12.74 22.25
CA ILE A 410 -17.53 14.16 22.19
C ILE A 410 -17.77 14.89 23.54
N ASN A 411 -18.88 14.59 24.23
CA ASN A 411 -19.19 15.21 25.52
C ASN A 411 -18.12 14.95 26.60
N THR A 412 -17.38 13.85 26.49
CA THR A 412 -16.27 13.52 27.40
C THR A 412 -15.10 14.46 27.18
N LEU A 413 -14.81 14.78 25.92
CA LEU A 413 -13.74 15.70 25.51
C LEU A 413 -14.10 17.16 25.80
N LEU A 414 -15.38 17.54 25.66
CA LEU A 414 -15.86 18.89 25.96
C LEU A 414 -15.67 19.31 27.43
N LYS A 415 -15.64 18.33 28.34
CA LYS A 415 -15.43 18.56 29.78
C LYS A 415 -13.96 18.79 30.15
N LEU A 416 -13.02 18.57 29.23
CA LEU A 416 -11.61 18.79 29.48
C LEU A 416 -11.30 20.29 29.61
N PRO A 417 -10.27 20.66 30.41
CA PRO A 417 -9.79 22.03 30.50
C PRO A 417 -9.47 22.67 29.13
N GLU A 418 -9.77 23.96 28.97
CA GLU A 418 -9.54 24.70 27.71
C GLU A 418 -8.09 24.64 27.21
N ASN A 419 -7.13 24.66 28.13
CA ASN A 419 -5.72 24.55 27.77
C ASN A 419 -5.39 23.18 27.16
N ILE A 420 -6.06 22.10 27.57
CA ILE A 420 -5.87 20.75 27.00
C ILE A 420 -6.56 20.66 25.65
N LYS A 421 -7.82 21.12 25.55
CA LYS A 421 -8.64 21.00 24.32
C LYS A 421 -7.96 21.61 23.09
N LYS A 422 -7.23 22.72 23.27
CA LYS A 422 -6.47 23.39 22.20
C LYS A 422 -5.36 22.54 21.57
N HIS A 423 -4.90 21.50 22.26
CA HIS A 423 -3.89 20.56 21.76
C HIS A 423 -4.51 19.27 21.23
N ILE A 424 -5.84 19.14 21.25
CA ILE A 424 -6.56 17.96 20.76
C ILE A 424 -6.97 18.15 19.30
N TYR A 425 -6.49 17.23 18.46
CA TYR A 425 -6.88 17.06 17.08
C TYR A 425 -7.74 15.80 16.96
N LEU A 426 -9.00 15.98 16.61
CA LEU A 426 -9.96 14.90 16.52
C LEU A 426 -9.87 14.19 15.17
N VAL A 427 -9.81 12.86 15.22
CA VAL A 427 -9.93 11.97 14.07
C VAL A 427 -11.15 11.06 14.24
N HIS A 428 -11.52 10.34 13.19
CA HIS A 428 -12.66 9.41 13.17
C HIS A 428 -14.03 10.12 13.44
N THR A 429 -14.18 11.41 13.10
CA THR A 429 -15.39 12.18 13.45
C THR A 429 -15.82 13.23 12.43
N ASP A 430 -17.08 13.67 12.51
CA ASP A 430 -17.68 14.66 11.61
C ASP A 430 -17.70 16.06 12.26
N LYS A 431 -17.30 17.09 11.50
CA LYS A 431 -17.27 18.51 11.93
C LYS A 431 -18.61 19.01 12.46
N THR A 432 -19.73 18.54 11.91
CA THR A 432 -21.09 18.93 12.31
C THR A 432 -21.44 18.53 13.75
N LYS A 433 -20.73 17.55 14.33
CA LYS A 433 -20.97 17.08 15.70
C LYS A 433 -20.21 17.90 16.76
N ILE A 434 -19.33 18.81 16.34
CA ILE A 434 -18.51 19.61 17.25
C ILE A 434 -19.17 20.97 17.46
N PRO A 435 -19.47 21.38 18.71
CA PRO A 435 -19.98 22.71 18.97
C PRO A 435 -18.99 23.79 18.51
N PRO A 436 -19.47 24.86 17.83
CA PRO A 436 -18.67 26.06 17.58
C PRO A 436 -18.07 26.57 18.90
N ASP A 437 -16.82 27.03 18.87
CA ASP A 437 -16.09 27.57 20.03
C ASP A 437 -15.78 26.58 21.17
N SER A 438 -15.90 25.26 20.93
CA SER A 438 -15.57 24.23 21.93
C SER A 438 -14.08 24.09 22.28
N GLY A 439 -13.20 24.69 21.48
CA GLY A 439 -11.74 24.56 21.57
C GLY A 439 -11.18 23.25 20.95
N LEU A 440 -12.06 22.33 20.53
CA LEU A 440 -11.69 21.10 19.83
C LEU A 440 -11.58 21.35 18.32
N THR A 441 -10.62 20.71 17.67
CA THR A 441 -10.36 20.91 16.22
C THR A 441 -10.33 19.58 15.49
N ILE A 442 -10.96 19.51 14.32
CA ILE A 442 -10.66 18.45 13.33
C ILE A 442 -9.62 19.03 12.37
N PRO A 443 -8.43 18.41 12.25
CA PRO A 443 -7.39 18.89 11.37
C PRO A 443 -7.85 18.82 9.91
N ASN A 444 -7.38 19.76 9.10
CA ASN A 444 -7.57 19.69 7.65
C ASN A 444 -6.66 18.60 7.08
N THR A 445 -7.10 17.96 5.99
CA THR A 445 -6.38 16.88 5.34
C THR A 445 -5.41 17.39 4.28
N GLY A 446 -4.40 16.58 3.94
CA GLY A 446 -3.44 16.83 2.87
C GLY A 446 -2.15 17.52 3.30
N LEU A 447 -1.12 17.43 2.45
CA LEU A 447 0.25 17.87 2.76
C LEU A 447 0.37 19.36 3.11
N SER A 448 -0.42 20.21 2.45
CA SER A 448 -0.43 21.66 2.71
C SER A 448 -0.94 22.02 4.11
N ASN A 449 -1.63 21.09 4.77
CA ASN A 449 -2.16 21.23 6.13
C ASN A 449 -1.33 20.46 7.18
N THR A 450 -0.11 20.05 6.83
CA THR A 450 0.78 19.34 7.75
C THR A 450 0.98 20.14 9.03
N ILE A 451 0.68 19.51 10.17
CA ILE A 451 0.91 20.07 11.49
C ILE A 451 2.41 19.96 11.77
N ILE A 452 3.13 21.07 11.67
CA ILE A 452 4.56 21.13 11.97
C ILE A 452 4.73 21.34 13.47
N ILE A 453 5.55 20.49 14.09
CA ILE A 453 5.84 20.55 15.52
C ILE A 453 7.23 21.15 15.68
N ASP A 454 7.29 22.33 16.29
CA ASP A 454 8.56 23.01 16.50
C ASP A 454 9.47 22.22 17.44
N VAL A 455 10.56 21.71 16.87
CA VAL A 455 11.63 21.02 17.58
C VAL A 455 12.91 21.84 17.52
N PRO A 456 13.82 21.70 18.52
CA PRO A 456 15.13 22.34 18.48
C PRO A 456 15.83 22.16 17.13
N PHE A 457 16.26 23.29 16.56
CA PHE A 457 16.93 23.34 15.26
C PHE A 457 18.16 22.44 15.24
N SER A 458 18.28 21.63 14.19
CA SER A 458 19.49 20.90 13.88
C SER A 458 20.17 21.58 12.71
N VAL A 459 21.42 22.03 12.89
CA VAL A 459 22.25 22.57 11.80
C VAL A 459 22.47 21.56 10.66
N HIS A 460 22.18 20.27 10.91
CA HIS A 460 22.31 19.18 9.94
C HIS A 460 20.97 18.65 9.43
N GLY A 461 19.84 19.34 9.68
CA GLY A 461 18.50 18.86 9.30
C GLY A 461 18.40 18.51 7.80
N GLU A 462 18.86 19.40 6.93
CA GLU A 462 18.90 19.17 5.48
C GLU A 462 19.80 17.99 5.11
N SER A 463 20.96 17.86 5.76
CA SER A 463 21.89 16.75 5.54
C SER A 463 21.25 15.40 5.90
N VAL A 464 20.49 15.34 6.99
CA VAL A 464 19.77 14.12 7.40
C VAL A 464 18.71 13.75 6.36
N GLN A 465 17.94 14.72 5.87
CA GLN A 465 16.92 14.47 4.84
C GLN A 465 17.54 13.95 3.53
N ILE A 466 18.64 14.56 3.09
CA ILE A 466 19.37 14.12 1.90
C ILE A 466 19.89 12.69 2.10
N LEU A 467 20.52 12.40 3.23
CA LEU A 467 21.04 11.06 3.51
C LEU A 467 19.93 10.01 3.59
N ASN A 468 18.79 10.32 4.19
CA ASN A 468 17.64 9.41 4.25
C ASN A 468 17.11 9.07 2.85
N LEU A 469 17.02 10.07 1.95
CA LEU A 469 16.62 9.83 0.57
C LEU A 469 17.67 9.03 -0.20
N VAL A 470 18.94 9.43 -0.11
CA VAL A 470 20.05 8.82 -0.85
C VAL A 470 20.28 7.37 -0.43
N ALA A 471 20.16 7.06 0.87
CA ALA A 471 20.23 5.70 1.37
C ALA A 471 19.13 4.78 0.81
N GLY A 472 18.01 5.35 0.33
CA GLY A 472 16.92 4.61 -0.30
C GLY A 472 17.09 4.37 -1.80
N LEU A 473 18.18 4.84 -2.43
CA LEU A 473 18.45 4.66 -3.86
C LEU A 473 19.16 3.32 -4.12
N ASP A 474 18.77 2.62 -5.19
CA ASP A 474 19.30 1.31 -5.60
C ASP A 474 20.83 1.32 -5.81
N ILE A 475 21.36 2.40 -6.37
CA ILE A 475 22.80 2.56 -6.59
C ILE A 475 23.62 2.78 -5.30
N PHE A 476 22.97 3.20 -4.21
CA PHE A 476 23.61 3.52 -2.93
C PHE A 476 23.25 2.55 -1.80
N GLU A 477 22.51 1.48 -2.08
CA GLU A 477 22.04 0.53 -1.07
C GLU A 477 23.18 -0.09 -0.24
N ASP A 478 24.34 -0.35 -0.87
CA ASP A 478 25.52 -0.93 -0.23
C ASP A 478 26.52 0.14 0.27
N ILE A 479 26.11 1.40 0.33
CA ILE A 479 27.02 2.46 0.75
C ILE A 479 27.28 2.39 2.25
N ARG A 480 28.56 2.34 2.62
CA ARG A 480 28.95 2.30 4.03
C ARG A 480 28.76 3.67 4.68
N PHE A 481 28.41 3.70 5.97
CA PHE A 481 28.15 4.94 6.70
C PHE A 481 29.33 5.94 6.66
N GLU A 482 30.57 5.46 6.59
CA GLU A 482 31.76 6.33 6.51
C GLU A 482 31.78 7.19 5.24
N LYS A 483 31.14 6.72 4.15
CA LYS A 483 31.02 7.49 2.90
C LYS A 483 30.00 8.62 2.97
N ALA A 484 29.12 8.64 3.98
CA ALA A 484 28.12 9.69 4.14
C ALA A 484 28.76 11.08 4.31
N GLY A 485 29.86 11.17 5.07
CA GLY A 485 30.60 12.43 5.25
C GLY A 485 31.27 12.92 3.96
N GLU A 486 31.82 12.00 3.15
CA GLU A 486 32.39 12.29 1.83
C GLU A 486 31.29 12.74 0.85
N PHE A 487 30.15 12.06 0.85
CA PHE A 487 29.01 12.46 0.04
C PHE A 487 28.53 13.88 0.39
N LEU A 488 28.33 14.16 1.68
CA LEU A 488 27.88 15.47 2.14
C LEU A 488 28.87 16.60 1.81
N SER A 489 30.16 16.32 1.66
CA SER A 489 31.16 17.36 1.35
C SER A 489 31.25 17.72 -0.14
N ILE A 490 30.80 16.84 -1.04
CA ILE A 490 30.88 17.04 -2.50
C ILE A 490 29.57 17.51 -3.13
N ILE A 491 28.45 17.40 -2.42
CA ILE A 491 27.14 17.76 -2.94
C ILE A 491 26.88 19.27 -2.94
N LYS A 492 26.17 19.74 -3.97
CA LYS A 492 25.62 21.09 -4.05
C LYS A 492 24.11 21.03 -4.17
N TYR A 493 23.43 21.66 -3.22
CA TYR A 493 21.98 21.82 -3.26
C TYR A 493 21.60 22.93 -4.25
N ARG A 494 20.65 22.65 -5.15
CA ARG A 494 20.14 23.62 -6.14
C ARG A 494 18.62 23.53 -6.26
N LYS A 495 18.03 24.70 -6.52
CA LYS A 495 16.62 24.85 -6.90
C LYS A 495 16.53 25.19 -8.39
N PHE A 496 15.50 24.67 -9.04
CA PHE A 496 15.17 24.97 -10.42
C PHE A 496 13.69 25.33 -10.52
N GLU A 497 13.37 26.24 -11.43
CA GLU A 497 12.02 26.70 -11.73
C GLU A 497 11.41 25.87 -12.86
N VAL A 498 10.09 25.96 -13.03
CA VAL A 498 9.39 25.29 -14.13
C VAL A 498 9.97 25.75 -15.48
N GLY A 499 10.30 24.79 -16.34
CA GLY A 499 10.87 25.04 -17.67
C GLY A 499 12.39 25.12 -17.71
N ASP A 500 13.08 25.13 -16.57
CA ASP A 500 14.54 25.08 -16.54
C ASP A 500 15.07 23.79 -17.19
N CYS A 501 16.15 23.91 -17.96
CA CYS A 501 16.84 22.78 -18.57
C CYS A 501 17.99 22.34 -17.66
N LEU A 502 17.90 21.14 -17.09
CA LEU A 502 18.90 20.59 -16.16
C LEU A 502 20.06 19.93 -16.92
N ILE A 503 19.73 19.27 -18.03
CA ILE A 503 20.67 18.68 -18.99
C ILE A 503 20.09 18.86 -20.39
N LYS A 504 20.93 19.19 -21.36
CA LYS A 504 20.56 19.19 -22.78
C LYS A 504 21.26 18.07 -23.53
N GLU A 505 20.54 17.42 -24.43
CA GLU A 505 21.06 16.35 -25.29
C GLU A 505 22.24 16.84 -26.15
N GLY A 506 23.28 16.00 -26.26
CA GLY A 506 24.49 16.29 -27.03
C GLY A 506 25.56 17.10 -26.27
N GLU A 507 25.25 17.64 -25.09
CA GLU A 507 26.23 18.36 -24.26
C GLU A 507 27.22 17.42 -23.56
N ILE A 508 28.35 17.96 -23.15
CA ILE A 508 29.32 17.21 -22.35
C ILE A 508 28.73 16.99 -20.96
N GLY A 509 28.54 15.74 -20.55
CA GLY A 509 28.04 15.40 -19.23
C GLY A 509 29.06 15.70 -18.13
N LEU A 510 28.87 16.82 -17.42
CA LEU A 510 29.78 17.29 -16.36
C LEU A 510 29.20 17.17 -14.95
N ARG A 511 27.94 16.75 -14.80
CA ARG A 511 27.24 16.75 -13.50
C ARG A 511 26.34 15.54 -13.36
N PHE A 512 26.31 15.01 -12.15
CA PHE A 512 25.37 14.00 -11.68
C PHE A 512 24.31 14.69 -10.81
N TYR A 513 23.05 14.31 -11.00
CA TYR A 513 21.91 14.92 -10.34
C TYR A 513 21.10 13.85 -9.60
N ILE A 514 20.62 14.21 -8.42
CA ILE A 514 19.60 13.46 -7.66
C ILE A 514 18.46 14.43 -7.36
N LEU A 515 17.24 14.11 -7.79
CA LEU A 515 16.06 14.88 -7.45
C LEU A 515 15.66 14.61 -6.00
N ILE A 516 15.68 15.65 -5.16
CA ILE A 516 15.20 15.58 -3.78
C ILE A 516 13.70 15.84 -3.72
N ALA A 517 13.19 16.69 -4.62
CA ALA A 517 11.77 16.96 -4.75
C ALA A 517 11.46 17.60 -6.11
N GLY A 518 10.21 17.50 -6.54
CA GLY A 518 9.76 18.00 -7.85
C GLY A 518 9.86 16.99 -8.98
N LYS A 519 9.56 17.43 -10.20
CA LYS A 519 9.46 16.60 -11.40
C LYS A 519 10.12 17.22 -12.62
N ALA A 520 10.72 16.36 -13.44
CA ALA A 520 11.31 16.72 -14.72
C ALA A 520 10.87 15.74 -15.82
N LYS A 521 10.72 16.21 -17.05
CA LYS A 521 10.54 15.35 -18.23
C LYS A 521 11.89 15.00 -18.84
N LEU A 522 12.07 13.74 -19.21
CA LEU A 522 13.22 13.23 -19.95
C LEU A 522 12.84 13.04 -21.42
N ILE A 523 13.55 13.71 -22.32
CA ILE A 523 13.31 13.72 -23.75
C ILE A 523 14.56 13.17 -24.46
N GLU A 524 14.39 12.20 -25.33
CA GLU A 524 15.46 11.62 -26.14
C GLU A 524 15.03 11.60 -27.60
N ASN A 525 15.87 12.13 -28.50
CA ASN A 525 15.55 12.25 -29.93
C ASN A 525 14.21 12.98 -30.18
N GLY A 526 13.88 13.96 -29.33
CA GLY A 526 12.63 14.74 -29.41
C GLY A 526 11.38 14.02 -28.92
N ILE A 527 11.49 12.80 -28.41
CA ILE A 527 10.37 12.01 -27.88
C ILE A 527 10.45 11.99 -26.34
N GLU A 528 9.34 12.28 -25.67
CA GLU A 528 9.24 12.12 -24.21
C GLU A 528 9.35 10.64 -23.86
N LYS A 529 10.33 10.29 -23.04
CA LYS A 529 10.61 8.91 -22.62
C LYS A 529 10.08 8.62 -21.23
N ALA A 530 10.18 9.58 -20.32
CA ALA A 530 9.79 9.39 -18.92
C ALA A 530 9.56 10.73 -18.21
N ILE A 531 8.81 10.66 -17.10
CA ILE A 531 8.75 11.70 -16.08
C ILE A 531 9.59 11.23 -14.89
N LEU A 532 10.61 12.00 -14.55
CA LEU A 532 11.44 11.83 -13.36
C LEU A 532 10.78 12.54 -12.17
N SER A 533 10.82 11.91 -11.00
CA SER A 533 10.30 12.43 -9.73
C SER A 533 11.38 12.44 -8.65
N SER A 534 11.04 12.93 -7.46
CA SER A 534 11.85 12.75 -6.24
C SER A 534 12.44 11.33 -6.16
N GLY A 535 13.71 11.21 -5.78
CA GLY A 535 14.47 9.96 -5.78
C GLY A 535 15.08 9.57 -7.13
N SER A 536 14.64 10.15 -8.25
CA SER A 536 15.28 9.88 -9.55
C SER A 536 16.67 10.52 -9.61
N TYR A 537 17.61 9.83 -10.26
CA TYR A 537 18.94 10.36 -10.57
C TYR A 537 19.23 10.29 -12.07
N PHE A 538 20.12 11.16 -12.55
CA PHE A 538 20.51 11.22 -13.96
C PHE A 538 21.88 11.89 -14.18
N GLY A 539 22.45 11.71 -15.37
CA GLY A 539 23.74 12.26 -15.78
C GLY A 539 24.93 11.31 -15.56
N GLU A 540 24.73 10.22 -14.82
CA GLU A 540 25.74 9.21 -14.53
C GLU A 540 26.30 8.54 -15.78
N THR A 541 25.45 8.24 -16.76
CA THR A 541 25.86 7.54 -17.99
C THR A 541 26.88 8.37 -18.78
N ALA A 542 26.65 9.67 -18.92
CA ALA A 542 27.55 10.57 -19.65
C ALA A 542 28.91 10.72 -18.93
N ILE A 543 28.90 10.74 -17.59
CA ILE A 543 30.12 10.82 -16.78
C ILE A 543 30.92 9.51 -16.85
N ILE A 544 30.28 8.37 -16.57
CA ILE A 544 30.95 7.06 -16.42
C ILE A 544 31.48 6.54 -17.75
N LEU A 545 30.73 6.73 -18.84
CA LEU A 545 31.15 6.31 -20.18
C LEU A 545 31.97 7.38 -20.91
N ASN A 546 32.16 8.56 -20.29
CA ASN A 546 32.88 9.70 -20.86
C ASN A 546 32.37 10.07 -22.27
N GLN A 547 31.05 10.23 -22.38
CA GLN A 547 30.34 10.54 -23.63
C GLN A 547 29.43 11.77 -23.48
N SER A 548 28.89 12.27 -24.58
CA SER A 548 27.84 13.30 -24.55
C SER A 548 26.55 12.76 -23.93
N THR A 549 25.75 13.66 -23.37
CA THR A 549 24.42 13.36 -22.84
C THR A 549 23.50 12.86 -23.96
N THR A 550 22.73 11.81 -23.67
CA THR A 550 21.83 11.16 -24.63
C THR A 550 20.41 11.71 -24.59
N SER A 551 20.09 12.54 -23.60
CA SER A 551 18.73 13.04 -23.38
C SER A 551 18.74 14.45 -22.80
N THR A 552 17.66 15.18 -23.05
CA THR A 552 17.35 16.48 -22.45
C THR A 552 16.44 16.27 -21.24
N VAL A 553 16.72 16.93 -20.13
CA VAL A 553 15.92 16.90 -18.90
C VAL A 553 15.43 18.30 -18.58
N ILE A 554 14.10 18.49 -18.54
CA ILE A 554 13.46 19.80 -18.36
C ILE A 554 12.53 19.75 -17.15
N ALA A 555 12.62 20.73 -16.25
CA ALA A 555 11.73 20.87 -15.12
C ALA A 555 10.28 21.10 -15.58
N ILE A 556 9.35 20.35 -14.98
CA ILE A 556 7.90 20.51 -15.20
C ILE A 556 7.15 20.93 -13.91
N SER A 557 7.87 21.01 -12.79
CA SER A 557 7.46 21.63 -11.54
C SER A 557 8.64 22.43 -10.98
N GLU A 558 8.47 23.12 -9.85
CA GLU A 558 9.63 23.51 -9.04
C GLU A 558 10.42 22.23 -8.69
N ILE A 559 11.75 22.29 -8.74
CA ILE A 559 12.64 21.17 -8.39
C ILE A 559 13.64 21.59 -7.33
N ILE A 560 13.91 20.65 -6.43
CA ILE A 560 15.10 20.64 -5.59
C ILE A 560 15.95 19.45 -5.99
N ALA A 561 17.23 19.68 -6.29
CA ALA A 561 18.18 18.64 -6.62
C ALA A 561 19.49 18.79 -5.86
N VAL A 562 20.13 17.66 -5.63
CA VAL A 562 21.54 17.56 -5.24
C VAL A 562 22.36 17.32 -6.50
N ILE A 563 23.44 18.09 -6.64
CA ILE A 563 24.36 18.05 -7.79
C ILE A 563 25.75 17.66 -7.32
N ILE A 564 26.41 16.76 -8.05
CA ILE A 564 27.81 16.41 -7.87
C ILE A 564 28.54 16.67 -9.19
N GLU A 565 29.67 17.38 -9.15
CA GLU A 565 30.49 17.61 -10.36
C GLU A 565 31.19 16.31 -10.78
N LYS A 566 31.53 16.19 -12.06
CA LYS A 566 32.10 14.98 -12.67
C LYS A 566 33.30 14.41 -11.90
N GLU A 567 34.29 15.25 -11.60
CA GLU A 567 35.54 14.82 -10.95
C GLU A 567 35.26 14.30 -9.53
N ASP A 568 34.42 14.99 -8.77
CA ASP A 568 34.04 14.60 -7.42
C ASP A 568 33.21 13.30 -7.43
N PHE A 569 32.28 13.18 -8.38
CA PHE A 569 31.46 11.97 -8.54
C PHE A 569 32.33 10.76 -8.88
N LEU A 570 33.23 10.88 -9.86
CA LEU A 570 34.14 9.81 -10.25
C LEU A 570 35.04 9.41 -9.08
N MET A 571 35.59 10.37 -8.33
CA MET A 571 36.40 10.08 -7.14
C MET A 571 35.59 9.34 -6.07
N PHE A 572 34.35 9.77 -5.84
CA PHE A 572 33.45 9.19 -4.83
C PHE A 572 33.12 7.73 -5.10
N VAL A 573 32.79 7.40 -6.36
CA VAL A 573 32.41 6.03 -6.76
C VAL A 573 33.61 5.15 -7.12
N SER A 574 34.79 5.73 -7.37
CA SER A 574 36.00 4.98 -7.74
C SER A 574 36.35 3.92 -6.70
N ASN A 575 36.73 2.72 -7.18
CA ASN A 575 37.05 1.56 -6.35
C ASN A 575 35.90 1.11 -5.43
N THR A 576 34.65 1.41 -5.80
CA THR A 576 33.46 0.91 -5.12
C THR A 576 32.62 0.05 -6.09
N PRO A 577 31.78 -0.86 -5.58
CA PRO A 577 30.83 -1.61 -6.41
C PRO A 577 29.88 -0.70 -7.23
N ILE A 578 29.67 0.54 -6.78
CA ILE A 578 28.80 1.53 -7.43
C ILE A 578 29.31 1.85 -8.84
N TYR A 579 30.62 2.03 -9.02
CA TYR A 579 31.18 2.37 -10.33
C TYR A 579 30.90 1.28 -11.38
N GLU A 580 31.08 0.01 -10.99
CA GLU A 580 30.80 -1.12 -11.89
C GLU A 580 29.30 -1.27 -12.16
N LYS A 581 28.43 -1.06 -11.15
CA LYS A 581 26.96 -1.03 -11.34
C LYS A 581 26.56 0.05 -12.36
N LEU A 582 27.07 1.28 -12.20
CA LEU A 582 26.78 2.39 -13.10
C LEU A 582 27.33 2.18 -14.52
N LYS A 583 28.51 1.57 -14.64
CA LYS A 583 29.09 1.23 -15.94
C LYS A 583 28.24 0.21 -16.68
N LYS A 584 27.80 -0.86 -16.00
CA LYS A 584 26.86 -1.84 -16.56
C LYS A 584 25.55 -1.17 -16.98
N LEU A 585 24.97 -0.34 -16.10
CA LEU A 585 23.74 0.41 -16.35
C LEU A 585 23.84 1.28 -17.62
N GLY A 586 24.95 2.03 -17.78
CA GLY A 586 25.17 2.84 -18.97
C GLY A 586 25.27 2.01 -20.26
N ILE A 587 25.91 0.84 -20.21
CA ILE A 587 26.05 -0.06 -21.36
C ILE A 587 24.69 -0.61 -21.79
N VAL A 588 23.87 -1.11 -20.86
CA VAL A 588 22.57 -1.70 -21.21
C VAL A 588 21.61 -0.65 -21.78
N ARG A 589 21.68 0.60 -21.30
CA ARG A 589 20.93 1.74 -21.85
C ARG A 589 21.24 2.00 -23.32
N ILE A 590 22.52 1.98 -23.69
CA ILE A 590 22.96 2.13 -25.10
C ILE A 590 22.35 1.04 -25.98
N TYR A 591 22.19 -0.18 -25.46
CA TYR A 591 21.61 -1.30 -26.19
C TYR A 591 20.07 -1.36 -26.15
N GLY A 592 19.42 -0.35 -25.58
CA GLY A 592 17.96 -0.20 -25.64
C GLY A 592 17.20 -0.96 -24.55
N SER A 593 17.77 -1.13 -23.35
CA SER A 593 17.09 -1.73 -22.18
C SER A 593 15.73 -1.09 -21.88
N TRP A 594 15.61 0.23 -22.00
CA TRP A 594 14.34 0.95 -21.81
C TRP A 594 13.25 0.49 -22.79
N SER A 595 13.60 0.28 -24.05
CA SER A 595 12.65 -0.16 -25.07
C SER A 595 12.05 -1.53 -24.75
N VAL A 596 12.83 -2.44 -24.17
CA VAL A 596 12.32 -3.78 -23.79
C VAL A 596 11.48 -3.74 -22.52
N ILE A 597 11.82 -2.87 -21.56
CA ILE A 597 11.04 -2.67 -20.33
C ILE A 597 9.67 -2.08 -20.67
N GLU A 598 9.62 -1.05 -21.51
CA GLU A 598 8.37 -0.39 -21.91
C GLU A 598 7.47 -1.28 -22.79
N ALA A 599 8.07 -2.16 -23.59
CA ALA A 599 7.32 -3.10 -24.42
C ALA A 599 6.66 -4.24 -23.60
N ASN A 600 7.18 -4.55 -22.41
CA ASN A 600 6.61 -5.58 -21.56
C ASN A 600 5.45 -5.03 -20.70
N PRO A 601 4.23 -5.60 -20.76
CA PRO A 601 3.07 -5.07 -20.02
C PRO A 601 3.24 -5.03 -18.51
N ILE A 602 3.98 -5.98 -17.93
CA ILE A 602 4.23 -6.04 -16.48
C ILE A 602 5.28 -5.01 -16.10
N PHE A 603 6.42 -5.03 -16.79
CA PHE A 603 7.55 -4.14 -16.47
C PHE A 603 7.25 -2.67 -16.77
N ASN A 604 6.41 -2.37 -17.76
CA ASN A 604 5.95 -1.01 -18.02
C ASN A 604 5.19 -0.43 -16.81
N SER A 605 4.41 -1.26 -16.09
CA SER A 605 3.64 -0.82 -14.92
C SER A 605 4.50 -0.52 -13.66
N MET A 606 5.80 -0.80 -13.71
CA MET A 606 6.74 -0.56 -12.61
C MET A 606 7.03 0.93 -12.43
N THR A 607 7.40 1.32 -11.20
CA THR A 607 7.92 2.66 -10.93
C THR A 607 9.30 2.85 -11.58
N ILE A 608 9.71 4.11 -11.79
CA ILE A 608 11.04 4.46 -12.32
C ILE A 608 12.18 3.79 -11.55
N ASN A 609 12.06 3.71 -10.22
CA ASN A 609 13.05 3.10 -9.34
C ASN A 609 13.11 1.57 -9.51
N GLN A 610 11.96 0.93 -9.70
CA GLN A 610 11.88 -0.51 -9.99
C GLN A 610 12.45 -0.83 -11.37
N LYS A 611 12.15 0.00 -12.38
CA LYS A 611 12.73 -0.10 -13.74
C LYS A 611 14.25 0.05 -13.71
N ASN A 612 14.76 1.08 -13.03
CA ASN A 612 16.20 1.30 -12.84
C ASN A 612 16.87 0.11 -12.13
N TYR A 613 16.23 -0.41 -11.08
CA TYR A 613 16.77 -1.57 -10.39
C TYR A 613 16.81 -2.80 -11.29
N LEU A 614 15.73 -3.12 -12.02
CA LEU A 614 15.71 -4.22 -13.00
C LEU A 614 16.81 -4.05 -14.06
N GLU A 615 16.94 -2.84 -14.60
CA GLU A 615 17.94 -2.47 -15.59
C GLU A 615 19.36 -2.69 -15.07
N SER A 616 19.61 -2.39 -13.79
CA SER A 616 20.92 -2.62 -13.15
C SER A 616 21.32 -4.10 -13.08
N LEU A 617 20.37 -5.02 -13.25
CA LEU A 617 20.59 -6.47 -13.25
C LEU A 617 20.79 -7.05 -14.65
N PHE A 618 20.55 -6.27 -15.70
CA PHE A 618 20.68 -6.72 -17.08
C PHE A 618 22.15 -6.94 -17.49
N GLU A 619 22.36 -8.00 -18.26
CA GLU A 619 23.58 -8.27 -19.03
C GLU A 619 23.17 -8.42 -20.51
N TYR A 620 23.70 -7.58 -21.40
CA TYR A 620 23.39 -7.64 -22.82
C TYR A 620 24.08 -8.85 -23.48
N VAL A 621 23.32 -9.64 -24.23
CA VAL A 621 23.78 -10.84 -24.93
C VAL A 621 23.36 -10.81 -26.40
N GLU A 622 24.26 -11.22 -27.29
CA GLU A 622 23.97 -11.46 -28.70
C GLU A 622 24.12 -12.94 -29.03
N THR A 623 23.28 -13.44 -29.94
CA THR A 623 23.36 -14.82 -30.44
C THR A 623 23.56 -14.84 -31.94
N LYS A 624 24.12 -15.95 -32.43
CA LYS A 624 24.18 -16.27 -33.85
C LYS A 624 22.88 -16.91 -34.30
N GLU A 625 22.67 -16.97 -35.61
CA GLU A 625 21.58 -17.71 -36.21
C GLU A 625 21.65 -19.21 -35.85
N ASN A 626 20.49 -19.82 -35.56
CA ASN A 626 20.33 -21.22 -35.19
C ASN A 626 21.01 -21.64 -33.87
N GLU A 627 21.32 -20.67 -33.01
CA GLU A 627 21.82 -20.92 -31.66
C GLU A 627 20.67 -21.29 -30.71
N ILE A 628 20.90 -22.33 -29.89
CA ILE A 628 19.98 -22.78 -28.83
C ILE A 628 20.29 -21.96 -27.57
N ILE A 629 19.33 -21.14 -27.15
CA ILE A 629 19.46 -20.23 -26.02
C ILE A 629 19.04 -20.92 -24.73
N ILE A 630 17.90 -21.61 -24.77
CA ILE A 630 17.37 -22.43 -23.67
C ILE A 630 17.10 -23.83 -24.22
N LYS A 631 17.47 -24.85 -23.45
CA LYS A 631 17.26 -26.25 -23.83
C LYS A 631 16.12 -26.86 -23.03
N SER A 632 15.25 -27.62 -23.70
CA SER A 632 14.22 -28.42 -23.04
C SER A 632 14.83 -29.46 -22.08
N ASN A 633 14.13 -29.69 -20.97
CA ASN A 633 14.52 -30.56 -19.85
C ASN A 633 15.86 -30.18 -19.19
N GLY A 634 16.36 -28.97 -19.41
CA GLY A 634 17.52 -28.41 -18.72
C GLY A 634 17.14 -27.63 -17.46
N THR A 635 18.13 -27.08 -16.76
CA THR A 635 17.92 -26.07 -15.73
C THR A 635 17.84 -24.68 -16.38
N LEU A 636 16.95 -23.83 -15.86
CA LEU A 636 16.87 -22.43 -16.27
C LEU A 636 17.59 -21.58 -15.22
N ASP A 637 18.89 -21.33 -15.45
CA ASP A 637 19.76 -20.64 -14.48
C ASP A 637 19.81 -19.11 -14.69
N PHE A 638 18.94 -18.58 -15.56
CA PHE A 638 18.82 -17.16 -15.85
C PHE A 638 17.42 -16.83 -16.39
N ALA A 639 17.01 -15.57 -16.22
CA ALA A 639 15.88 -15.00 -16.92
C ALA A 639 16.36 -14.14 -18.10
N LEU A 640 15.50 -13.89 -19.08
CA LEU A 640 15.80 -12.99 -20.19
C LEU A 640 14.62 -12.10 -20.56
N VAL A 641 14.92 -10.92 -21.09
CA VAL A 641 13.99 -10.03 -21.77
C VAL A 641 14.44 -9.87 -23.21
N TRP A 642 13.58 -10.24 -24.15
CA TRP A 642 13.90 -10.24 -25.57
C TRP A 642 14.05 -8.82 -26.12
N ASN A 643 15.10 -8.57 -26.91
CA ASN A 643 15.37 -7.25 -27.48
C ASN A 643 15.10 -7.21 -28.99
N THR A 644 15.94 -7.88 -29.79
CA THR A 644 15.84 -7.85 -31.26
C THR A 644 16.18 -9.19 -31.91
N GLY A 645 15.76 -9.34 -33.17
CA GLY A 645 15.92 -10.57 -33.94
C GLY A 645 14.74 -11.54 -33.74
N LYS A 646 14.75 -12.62 -34.52
CA LYS A 646 13.69 -13.63 -34.51
C LYS A 646 14.14 -14.87 -33.77
N ALA A 647 13.36 -15.32 -32.81
CA ALA A 647 13.55 -16.60 -32.13
C ALA A 647 12.22 -17.23 -31.83
N SER A 648 12.21 -18.55 -31.69
CA SER A 648 10.99 -19.29 -31.45
C SER A 648 11.16 -20.34 -30.36
N LEU A 649 10.08 -20.56 -29.60
CA LEU A 649 9.95 -21.67 -28.68
C LEU A 649 9.52 -22.92 -29.45
N ILE A 650 10.32 -23.98 -29.33
CA ILE A 650 10.10 -25.27 -29.98
C ILE A 650 10.01 -26.39 -28.95
N ASP A 651 9.10 -27.34 -29.15
CA ASP A 651 9.03 -28.53 -28.30
C ASP A 651 10.04 -29.62 -28.72
N SER A 652 10.00 -30.77 -28.04
CA SER A 652 10.85 -31.92 -28.36
C SER A 652 10.60 -32.52 -29.75
N ASN A 653 9.48 -32.19 -30.40
CA ASN A 653 9.11 -32.63 -31.75
C ASN A 653 9.45 -31.60 -32.82
N ASN A 654 10.20 -30.52 -32.48
CA ASN A 654 10.48 -29.37 -33.33
C ASN A 654 9.23 -28.62 -33.83
N VAL A 655 8.09 -28.75 -33.12
CA VAL A 655 6.91 -27.95 -33.41
C VAL A 655 7.11 -26.57 -32.81
N GLU A 656 6.93 -25.55 -33.65
CA GLU A 656 7.03 -24.14 -33.25
C GLU A 656 5.73 -23.70 -32.56
N TYR A 657 5.84 -23.19 -31.33
CA TYR A 657 4.69 -22.72 -30.56
C TYR A 657 4.48 -21.23 -30.71
N ARG A 658 5.57 -20.46 -30.64
CA ARG A 658 5.51 -19.00 -30.57
C ARG A 658 6.85 -18.36 -30.96
N GLU A 659 6.76 -17.27 -31.72
CA GLU A 659 7.87 -16.34 -32.00
C GLU A 659 7.97 -15.29 -30.87
N LEU A 660 9.19 -14.90 -30.50
CA LEU A 660 9.43 -13.85 -29.50
C LEU A 660 9.40 -12.45 -30.11
N PHE A 661 8.77 -11.53 -29.41
CA PHE A 661 8.73 -10.10 -29.71
C PHE A 661 9.53 -9.30 -28.68
N THR A 662 9.94 -8.08 -29.05
CA THR A 662 10.63 -7.15 -28.14
C THR A 662 9.83 -6.99 -26.84
N GLY A 663 10.50 -7.14 -25.70
CA GLY A 663 9.88 -7.09 -24.37
C GLY A 663 9.36 -8.42 -23.85
N ASP A 664 9.32 -9.49 -24.66
CA ASP A 664 8.92 -10.81 -24.16
C ASP A 664 9.89 -11.28 -23.08
N PHE A 665 9.34 -11.70 -21.93
CA PHE A 665 10.09 -12.17 -20.78
C PHE A 665 10.04 -13.69 -20.69
N ILE A 666 11.20 -14.32 -20.50
CA ILE A 666 11.31 -15.75 -20.17
C ILE A 666 12.05 -15.86 -18.84
N GLY A 667 11.39 -16.44 -17.85
CA GLY A 667 11.94 -16.56 -16.49
C GLY A 667 10.87 -16.67 -15.42
N SER A 668 9.77 -17.40 -15.69
CA SER A 668 8.65 -17.53 -14.75
C SER A 668 9.12 -18.02 -13.37
N PRO A 669 8.58 -17.46 -12.27
CA PRO A 669 8.87 -17.91 -10.91
C PRO A 669 8.60 -19.40 -10.64
N PHE A 670 7.77 -20.07 -11.46
CA PHE A 670 7.54 -21.52 -11.32
C PHE A 670 8.77 -22.36 -11.65
N TYR A 671 9.53 -21.96 -12.67
CA TYR A 671 10.84 -22.56 -12.92
C TYR A 671 11.81 -22.21 -11.76
N LEU A 672 11.51 -21.11 -11.04
CA LEU A 672 12.32 -20.60 -9.97
C LEU A 672 12.30 -21.33 -8.66
N LEU A 673 11.10 -21.71 -8.26
CA LEU A 673 10.87 -22.47 -7.06
C LEU A 673 11.09 -23.98 -7.29
N GLY A 674 11.58 -24.36 -8.48
CA GLY A 674 11.74 -25.76 -8.89
C GLY A 674 10.40 -26.47 -9.11
N GLU A 675 9.30 -25.71 -9.23
CA GLU A 675 7.95 -26.23 -9.40
C GLU A 675 7.69 -26.70 -10.83
N LYS A 676 8.40 -26.13 -11.83
CA LYS A 676 8.38 -26.54 -13.23
C LYS A 676 9.79 -26.71 -13.79
N ILE A 677 9.94 -27.57 -14.79
CA ILE A 677 11.15 -27.73 -15.60
C ILE A 677 10.82 -27.26 -17.03
N PRO A 678 11.71 -26.51 -17.71
CA PRO A 678 11.50 -26.10 -19.10
C PRO A 678 11.17 -27.32 -19.98
N ASN A 679 10.01 -27.34 -20.61
CA ASN A 679 9.60 -28.42 -21.53
C ASN A 679 9.84 -28.05 -23.02
N LYS A 680 10.27 -26.82 -23.30
CA LYS A 680 10.57 -26.30 -24.64
C LYS A 680 11.97 -25.72 -24.70
N SER A 681 12.52 -25.68 -25.92
CA SER A 681 13.79 -25.02 -26.23
C SER A 681 13.54 -23.67 -26.88
N LEU A 682 14.36 -22.68 -26.57
CA LEU A 682 14.37 -21.39 -27.26
C LEU A 682 15.51 -21.40 -28.29
N VAL A 683 15.16 -21.21 -29.56
CA VAL A 683 16.14 -21.23 -30.66
C VAL A 683 16.02 -19.97 -31.50
N SER A 684 17.15 -19.30 -31.68
CA SER A 684 17.27 -18.16 -32.58
C SER A 684 17.14 -18.58 -34.05
N LYS A 685 16.40 -17.79 -34.84
CA LYS A 685 16.21 -17.96 -36.30
C LYS A 685 17.03 -16.96 -37.11
N THR A 686 17.52 -15.91 -36.47
CA THR A 686 18.43 -14.90 -37.04
C THR A 686 19.53 -14.60 -36.03
N LYS A 687 20.45 -13.67 -36.36
CA LYS A 687 21.21 -12.99 -35.30
C LYS A 687 20.21 -12.28 -34.38
N CYS A 688 20.33 -12.47 -33.08
CA CYS A 688 19.41 -11.91 -32.08
C CYS A 688 20.17 -11.22 -30.94
N SER A 689 19.44 -10.45 -30.15
CA SER A 689 19.93 -9.93 -28.87
C SER A 689 18.85 -9.95 -27.80
N PHE A 690 19.27 -10.06 -26.54
CA PHE A 690 18.41 -10.02 -25.37
C PHE A 690 19.18 -9.53 -24.15
N PHE A 691 18.45 -9.17 -23.09
CA PHE A 691 19.02 -8.85 -21.79
C PHE A 691 18.84 -10.05 -20.87
N MET A 692 19.95 -10.61 -20.41
CA MET A 692 20.00 -11.72 -19.46
C MET A 692 20.03 -11.18 -18.05
N ILE A 693 19.34 -11.85 -17.12
CA ILE A 693 19.45 -11.62 -15.68
C ILE A 693 19.84 -12.94 -15.03
N LYS A 694 20.95 -12.94 -14.30
CA LYS A 694 21.35 -14.11 -13.51
C LYS A 694 20.31 -14.42 -12.46
N TRP A 695 20.14 -15.70 -12.20
CA TRP A 695 19.05 -16.16 -11.39
C TRP A 695 18.99 -15.63 -9.96
N ASP A 696 20.13 -15.66 -9.26
CA ASP A 696 20.28 -15.15 -7.90
C ASP A 696 19.89 -13.67 -7.81
N LEU A 697 20.22 -12.90 -8.85
CA LEU A 697 19.84 -11.50 -8.98
C LEU A 697 18.34 -11.32 -9.24
N MET A 698 17.74 -12.17 -10.09
CA MET A 698 16.30 -12.14 -10.34
C MET A 698 15.49 -12.48 -9.09
N LEU A 699 15.97 -13.44 -8.28
CA LEU A 699 15.35 -13.78 -7.00
C LEU A 699 15.39 -12.57 -6.04
N ASN A 700 16.52 -11.89 -5.93
CA ASN A 700 16.63 -10.66 -5.13
C ASN A 700 15.71 -9.56 -5.66
N PHE A 701 15.56 -9.45 -6.98
CA PHE A 701 14.61 -8.53 -7.60
C PHE A 701 13.18 -8.83 -7.16
N PHE A 702 12.74 -10.07 -7.21
CA PHE A 702 11.41 -10.48 -6.78
C PHE A 702 11.15 -10.24 -5.28
N GLN A 703 12.14 -10.50 -4.42
CA GLN A 703 12.04 -10.22 -2.99
C GLN A 703 11.82 -8.74 -2.68
N LYS A 704 12.39 -7.85 -3.51
CA LYS A 704 12.21 -6.39 -3.40
C LYS A 704 10.99 -5.88 -4.16
N ASN A 705 10.45 -6.65 -5.10
CA ASN A 705 9.34 -6.26 -5.98
C ASN A 705 8.24 -7.32 -5.96
N PRO A 706 7.58 -7.51 -4.81
CA PRO A 706 6.70 -8.65 -4.60
C PRO A 706 5.47 -8.65 -5.51
N ARG A 707 4.93 -7.49 -5.88
CA ARG A 707 3.86 -7.40 -6.89
C ARG A 707 4.25 -8.02 -8.22
N ILE A 708 5.50 -7.80 -8.67
CA ILE A 708 5.99 -8.32 -9.94
C ILE A 708 6.15 -9.84 -9.87
N LEU A 709 6.63 -10.35 -8.74
CA LEU A 709 6.67 -11.79 -8.46
C LEU A 709 5.27 -12.41 -8.59
N LEU A 710 4.26 -11.79 -7.99
CA LEU A 710 2.88 -12.28 -8.01
C LEU A 710 2.26 -12.24 -9.40
N GLN A 711 2.39 -11.12 -10.11
CA GLN A 711 1.88 -10.99 -11.49
C GLN A 711 2.52 -12.01 -12.44
N LEU A 712 3.79 -12.37 -12.23
CA LEU A 712 4.48 -13.40 -13.02
C LEU A 712 4.15 -14.84 -12.57
N LYS A 713 3.71 -15.04 -11.31
CA LYS A 713 3.18 -16.33 -10.83
C LYS A 713 1.78 -16.62 -11.39
N ASP A 714 0.94 -15.60 -11.56
CA ASP A 714 -0.43 -15.79 -12.08
C ASP A 714 -0.48 -16.03 -13.61
N MET A 715 0.64 -15.86 -14.30
CA MET A 715 0.75 -16.22 -15.71
C MET A 715 0.92 -17.75 -15.85
N GLU A 716 -0.19 -18.46 -15.99
CA GLU A 716 -0.20 -19.82 -16.50
C GLU A 716 0.38 -19.83 -17.92
N ASP A 717 1.65 -20.24 -18.01
CA ASP A 717 2.42 -20.57 -19.22
C ASP A 717 2.90 -19.40 -20.11
N PHE A 718 4.15 -18.98 -19.88
CA PHE A 718 5.09 -18.60 -20.95
C PHE A 718 5.97 -19.81 -21.31
N GLY A 719 5.29 -20.87 -21.74
CA GLY A 719 5.84 -21.87 -22.63
C GLY A 719 5.31 -21.67 -24.03
#